data_AF-A0A970FUH1-F1
#
_entry.id   AF-A0A970FUH1-F1
#
_cell.length_a   1.000
_cell.length_b   1.000
_cell.length_c   1.000
_cell.angle_alpha   90.00
_cell.angle_beta   90.00
_cell.angle_gamma   90.00
#
_symmetry.space_group_name_H-M   'P 1'
#
loop_
_entity.id
_entity.type
_entity.pdbx_description
1 polymer ?
#
loop_
_entity_poly.entity_id
_entity_poly.type
_entity_poly.pdbx_seq_one_letter_code
_entity_poly.pdbx_strand_id
1 'polypeptide(L)'
;LFNTFSQSSELVGQTPEQAMSRAELRQKLQQRQSGGVIFTTIQKFEPDNSDSEMMLNQRDNIIVIADEAHRSQYGFEARIVKSDEEAEIKYGYARYMHNALPNASFIGFTGTPIERKDKNTPAVFGDYIDIYDMSQSIDDAMTVPIYYESRLAKLNFAERLRNDVDIEFEEITEDQESDFKERKKAEWSQLEKVVGSQSRIELIALDLVDHFENRQKAMWGKGMIVCMSRRICVELYESIRKIRPGWHDSDDSKGHVKVVMTGSASDPKEYQPHVCNSARKKLLAKRMKDPDDPLELVIVRDMWLTGFDVPFMHTMYIDKPMSGHNLIQAISRVNRVYKDKPGGLIVDYIGFAQNLREALQEYTPNDRAKTGIDPKLAFDKMIEILEKMDVLLYGHDYKKFFNDNARDKLNAIAETVDFIVKNEEDKKEYKNLVLQLSTAYALCKTLDDVKPYDQTISFHKAVKAGIVKLEALGSKGGRTLSEIDREINQLVSKSVISEKVVDIMEAAGIQKRDISILSDEFLEEIRQLPHKNLALEALKRLLTGQIRAIARSNLVQSRKFSELLEQAINRYSARALDATQVILEMIELAKHVKAAINRGEELGLTVEELAFYDALSTNASAVDLMGDETLRKIASELASTIRNNLTVDWTVRENVQAKMRLTIKKLLKKYKYPPDASRVAIKLIMEQARQMCENDSA
;
A
#
# COMPACT_ATOMS: atom_id res chain seq x y z
N LEU A 1 -17.83 -8.96 -13.64
CA LEU A 1 -18.68 -7.97 -14.32
C LEU A 1 -20.15 -8.09 -13.93
N PHE A 2 -20.85 -9.18 -14.27
CA PHE A 2 -22.29 -9.36 -13.90
C PHE A 2 -22.59 -9.07 -12.43
N ASN A 3 -21.92 -9.75 -11.49
CA ASN A 3 -22.17 -9.53 -10.05
C ASN A 3 -21.98 -8.08 -9.61
N THR A 4 -21.00 -7.37 -10.18
CA THR A 4 -20.75 -5.95 -9.89
C THR A 4 -21.92 -5.09 -10.36
N PHE A 5 -22.38 -5.29 -11.59
CA PHE A 5 -23.55 -4.57 -12.12
C PHE A 5 -24.83 -4.92 -11.36
N SER A 6 -25.01 -6.18 -10.95
CA SER A 6 -26.17 -6.61 -10.16
C SER A 6 -26.19 -5.98 -8.76
N GLN A 7 -25.01 -5.73 -8.16
CA GLN A 7 -24.90 -5.00 -6.90
C GLN A 7 -25.16 -3.49 -7.05
N SER A 8 -25.03 -2.95 -8.27
CA SER A 8 -25.26 -1.55 -8.61
C SER A 8 -26.57 -1.32 -9.37
N SER A 9 -27.55 -2.23 -9.25
CA SER A 9 -28.81 -2.17 -9.99
C SER A 9 -29.61 -0.88 -9.75
N GLU A 10 -29.51 -0.29 -8.56
CA GLU A 10 -30.12 1.00 -8.22
C GLU A 10 -29.55 2.16 -9.06
N LEU A 11 -28.24 2.15 -9.33
CA LEU A 11 -27.58 3.16 -10.17
C LEU A 11 -27.91 2.98 -11.66
N VAL A 12 -28.05 1.72 -12.08
CA VAL A 12 -28.39 1.37 -13.47
C VAL A 12 -29.89 1.56 -13.75
N GLY A 13 -30.72 1.64 -12.70
CA GLY A 13 -32.17 1.79 -12.78
C GLY A 13 -32.91 0.52 -13.22
N GLN A 14 -32.22 -0.62 -13.28
CA GLN A 14 -32.75 -1.89 -13.77
C GLN A 14 -31.85 -3.06 -13.32
N THR A 15 -32.47 -4.21 -13.10
CA THR A 15 -31.76 -5.43 -12.71
C THR A 15 -31.12 -6.06 -13.96
N PRO A 16 -29.79 -6.26 -13.99
CA PRO A 16 -29.14 -6.94 -15.10
C PRO A 16 -29.53 -8.42 -15.16
N GLU A 17 -29.60 -8.97 -16.37
CA GLU A 17 -29.87 -10.39 -16.60
C GLU A 17 -28.69 -11.06 -17.29
N GLN A 18 -28.41 -12.32 -16.95
CA GLN A 18 -27.35 -13.10 -17.57
C GLN A 18 -27.95 -14.19 -18.45
N ALA A 19 -27.51 -14.28 -19.71
CA ALA A 19 -27.88 -15.36 -20.61
C ALA A 19 -26.92 -16.55 -20.44
N MET A 20 -27.45 -17.69 -19.98
CA MET A 20 -26.70 -18.90 -19.70
C MET A 20 -26.58 -19.83 -20.91
N SER A 21 -27.48 -19.70 -21.89
CA SER A 21 -27.48 -20.52 -23.12
C SER A 21 -27.76 -19.70 -24.38
N ARG A 22 -27.50 -20.27 -25.55
CA ARG A 22 -27.84 -19.67 -26.87
C ARG A 22 -29.34 -19.41 -26.98
N ALA A 23 -30.16 -20.40 -26.64
CA ALA A 23 -31.62 -20.29 -26.65
C ALA A 23 -32.13 -19.17 -25.74
N GLU A 24 -31.58 -19.06 -24.53
CA GLU A 24 -31.95 -18.00 -23.58
C GLU A 24 -31.57 -16.61 -24.10
N LEU A 25 -30.39 -16.47 -24.72
CA LEU A 25 -29.97 -15.20 -25.34
C LEU A 25 -30.96 -14.77 -26.43
N ARG A 26 -31.32 -15.68 -27.35
CA ARG A 26 -32.26 -15.40 -28.44
C ARG A 26 -33.62 -14.97 -27.88
N GLN A 27 -34.13 -15.72 -26.89
CA GLN A 27 -35.38 -15.39 -26.22
C GLN A 27 -35.34 -13.97 -25.61
N LYS A 28 -34.30 -13.65 -24.83
CA LYS A 28 -34.17 -12.34 -24.17
C LYS A 28 -34.06 -11.20 -25.18
N LEU A 29 -33.38 -11.41 -26.30
CA LEU A 29 -33.25 -10.40 -27.36
C LEU A 29 -34.55 -10.21 -28.15
N GLN A 30 -35.27 -11.29 -28.46
CA GLN A 30 -36.52 -11.21 -29.25
C GLN A 30 -37.71 -10.69 -28.44
N GLN A 31 -37.85 -11.10 -27.17
CA GLN A 31 -39.01 -10.76 -26.34
C GLN A 31 -38.95 -9.34 -25.76
N ARG A 32 -37.78 -8.70 -25.76
CA ARG A 32 -37.56 -7.42 -25.07
C ARG A 32 -37.88 -6.22 -25.95
N GLN A 33 -38.98 -5.55 -25.63
CA GLN A 33 -39.48 -4.41 -26.39
C GLN A 33 -38.79 -3.08 -26.06
N SER A 34 -38.32 -2.87 -24.82
CA SER A 34 -37.57 -1.67 -24.42
C SER A 34 -36.76 -1.92 -23.14
N GLY A 35 -35.74 -1.09 -22.90
CA GLY A 35 -34.87 -1.16 -21.72
C GLY A 35 -34.10 -2.47 -21.58
N GLY A 36 -33.42 -2.64 -20.45
CA GLY A 36 -32.75 -3.86 -20.00
C GLY A 36 -31.24 -3.90 -20.22
N VAL A 37 -30.54 -4.62 -19.32
CA VAL A 37 -29.12 -4.98 -19.48
C VAL A 37 -29.00 -6.49 -19.58
N ILE A 38 -28.31 -6.99 -20.61
CA ILE A 38 -28.09 -8.42 -20.84
C ILE A 38 -26.58 -8.69 -20.85
N PHE A 39 -26.14 -9.55 -19.95
CA PHE A 39 -24.79 -10.10 -19.93
C PHE A 39 -24.76 -11.42 -20.70
N THR A 40 -23.90 -11.50 -21.71
CA THR A 40 -23.70 -12.72 -22.51
C THR A 40 -22.23 -12.85 -22.91
N THR A 41 -21.90 -13.96 -23.57
CA THR A 41 -20.59 -14.19 -24.18
C THR A 41 -20.76 -14.29 -25.69
N ILE A 42 -19.78 -13.83 -26.46
CA ILE A 42 -19.91 -13.70 -27.93
C ILE A 42 -20.20 -15.04 -28.63
N GLN A 43 -19.70 -16.15 -28.08
CA GLN A 43 -19.91 -17.49 -28.62
C GLN A 43 -21.39 -17.90 -28.63
N LYS A 44 -22.25 -17.22 -27.86
CA LYS A 44 -23.69 -17.51 -27.83
C LYS A 44 -24.46 -16.93 -29.02
N PHE A 45 -23.83 -16.09 -29.85
CA PHE A 45 -24.41 -15.60 -31.09
C PHE A 45 -24.26 -16.58 -32.25
N GLU A 46 -23.43 -17.61 -32.13
CA GLU A 46 -23.27 -18.64 -33.17
C GLU A 46 -24.61 -19.34 -33.45
N PRO A 47 -25.01 -19.49 -34.74
CA PRO A 47 -26.21 -20.21 -35.12
C PRO A 47 -26.11 -21.70 -34.76
N ASP A 48 -27.25 -22.34 -34.49
CA ASP A 48 -27.28 -23.78 -34.17
C ASP A 48 -27.28 -24.65 -35.45
N ASN A 49 -27.82 -24.13 -36.56
CA ASN A 49 -27.76 -24.70 -37.93
C ASN A 49 -27.51 -23.58 -38.97
N SER A 50 -26.98 -23.93 -40.15
CA SER A 50 -26.69 -23.00 -41.27
C SER A 50 -27.88 -22.12 -41.73
N ASP A 51 -29.11 -22.59 -41.52
CA ASP A 51 -30.38 -21.92 -41.90
C ASP A 51 -31.13 -21.22 -40.74
N SER A 52 -30.48 -21.02 -39.58
CA SER A 52 -31.10 -20.30 -38.46
C SER A 52 -31.27 -18.81 -38.79
N GLU A 53 -32.45 -18.20 -38.55
CA GLU A 53 -32.68 -16.75 -38.68
C GLU A 53 -31.52 -15.97 -38.04
N MET A 54 -30.65 -15.41 -38.89
CA MET A 54 -29.44 -14.73 -38.43
C MET A 54 -29.73 -13.46 -37.67
N MET A 55 -30.95 -12.91 -37.81
CA MET A 55 -31.35 -11.61 -37.30
C MET A 55 -32.25 -11.77 -36.08
N LEU A 56 -31.75 -11.40 -34.89
CA LEU A 56 -32.47 -11.58 -33.62
C LEU A 56 -33.27 -10.35 -33.21
N ASN A 57 -32.78 -9.14 -33.54
CA ASN A 57 -33.47 -7.89 -33.21
C ASN A 57 -33.04 -6.74 -34.13
N GLN A 58 -34.00 -6.00 -34.69
CA GLN A 58 -33.77 -4.88 -35.63
C GLN A 58 -33.81 -3.48 -34.98
N ARG A 59 -34.00 -3.39 -33.67
CA ARG A 59 -34.06 -2.09 -32.98
C ARG A 59 -32.75 -1.31 -33.14
N ASP A 60 -32.89 -0.01 -33.36
CA ASP A 60 -31.81 0.97 -33.46
C ASP A 60 -31.29 1.45 -32.10
N ASN A 61 -32.08 1.28 -31.04
CA ASN A 61 -31.73 1.65 -29.67
C ASN A 61 -31.11 0.50 -28.85
N ILE A 62 -30.33 -0.35 -29.50
CA ILE A 62 -29.51 -1.39 -28.86
C ILE A 62 -28.06 -0.93 -28.82
N ILE A 63 -27.44 -0.96 -27.65
CA ILE A 63 -26.02 -0.66 -27.45
C ILE A 63 -25.32 -1.93 -27.01
N VAL A 64 -24.35 -2.38 -27.80
CA VAL A 64 -23.48 -3.51 -27.50
C VAL A 64 -22.18 -2.96 -26.91
N ILE A 65 -21.90 -3.32 -25.66
CA ILE A 65 -20.65 -2.97 -24.98
C ILE A 65 -19.78 -4.23 -24.89
N ALA A 66 -18.63 -4.20 -25.55
CA ALA A 66 -17.65 -5.29 -25.54
C ALA A 66 -16.50 -4.97 -24.57
N ASP A 67 -16.29 -5.85 -23.60
CA ASP A 67 -15.10 -5.84 -22.73
C ASP A 67 -13.99 -6.70 -23.38
N GLU A 68 -12.75 -6.21 -23.36
CA GLU A 68 -11.59 -6.80 -24.07
C GLU A 68 -11.86 -7.07 -25.56
N ALA A 69 -12.29 -6.02 -26.27
CA ALA A 69 -12.76 -6.07 -27.65
C ALA A 69 -11.78 -6.70 -28.66
N HIS A 70 -10.50 -6.84 -28.33
CA HIS A 70 -9.48 -7.42 -29.22
C HIS A 70 -9.48 -8.96 -29.30
N ARG A 71 -10.12 -9.70 -28.37
CA ARG A 71 -9.93 -11.16 -28.26
C ARG A 71 -10.81 -12.01 -29.18
N SER A 72 -11.95 -11.50 -29.62
CA SER A 72 -12.98 -12.33 -30.28
C SER A 72 -13.95 -11.56 -31.18
N GLN A 73 -13.75 -10.26 -31.35
CA GLN A 73 -14.62 -9.38 -32.16
C GLN A 73 -14.11 -9.23 -33.61
N TYR A 74 -13.30 -10.19 -34.08
CA TYR A 74 -12.80 -10.27 -35.45
C TYR A 74 -13.28 -11.55 -36.14
N GLY A 75 -13.03 -11.68 -37.44
CA GLY A 75 -13.45 -12.84 -38.24
C GLY A 75 -14.71 -12.60 -39.06
N PHE A 76 -14.75 -11.50 -39.82
CA PHE A 76 -15.82 -11.22 -40.79
C PHE A 76 -15.69 -12.03 -42.08
N GLU A 77 -14.53 -12.66 -42.30
CA GLU A 77 -14.24 -13.48 -43.48
C GLU A 77 -14.86 -14.89 -43.37
N ALA A 78 -15.32 -15.40 -44.50
CA ALA A 78 -15.86 -16.75 -44.64
C ALA A 78 -14.73 -17.79 -44.62
N ARG A 79 -14.87 -18.86 -43.83
CA ARG A 79 -13.96 -20.01 -43.81
C ARG A 79 -14.71 -21.28 -44.16
N ILE A 80 -14.10 -22.15 -44.95
CA ILE A 80 -14.67 -23.45 -45.32
C ILE A 80 -14.15 -24.49 -44.32
N VAL A 81 -15.05 -25.03 -43.49
CA VAL A 81 -14.77 -26.14 -42.59
C VAL A 81 -15.21 -27.42 -43.27
N LYS A 82 -14.26 -28.31 -43.54
CA LYS A 82 -14.53 -29.64 -44.10
C LYS A 82 -14.72 -30.65 -42.96
N SER A 83 -15.83 -31.36 -42.96
CA SER A 83 -15.99 -32.65 -42.29
C SER A 83 -15.71 -33.77 -43.28
N ASP A 84 -15.66 -35.03 -42.81
CA ASP A 84 -15.42 -36.20 -43.67
C ASP A 84 -16.52 -36.40 -44.74
N GLU A 85 -17.68 -35.74 -44.62
CA GLU A 85 -18.83 -35.90 -45.50
C GLU A 85 -19.35 -34.59 -46.14
N GLU A 86 -19.08 -33.40 -45.56
CA GLU A 86 -19.60 -32.10 -46.06
C GLU A 86 -18.61 -30.93 -45.88
N ALA A 87 -18.77 -29.86 -46.65
CA ALA A 87 -18.02 -28.61 -46.52
C ALA A 87 -18.98 -27.46 -46.15
N GLU A 88 -18.85 -26.92 -44.94
CA GLU A 88 -19.66 -25.81 -44.44
C GLU A 88 -18.90 -24.49 -44.43
N ILE A 89 -19.58 -23.39 -44.76
CA ILE A 89 -19.02 -22.05 -44.60
C ILE A 89 -19.33 -21.56 -43.17
N LYS A 90 -18.29 -21.30 -42.38
CA LYS A 90 -18.38 -20.68 -41.06
C LYS A 90 -17.73 -19.30 -41.04
N TYR A 91 -18.32 -18.39 -40.27
CA TYR A 91 -17.79 -17.06 -39.98
C TYR A 91 -17.30 -16.99 -38.53
N GLY A 92 -16.51 -15.98 -38.19
CA GLY A 92 -16.16 -15.66 -36.81
C GLY A 92 -17.35 -15.11 -36.01
N TYR A 93 -17.27 -15.22 -34.69
CA TYR A 93 -18.35 -14.86 -33.77
C TYR A 93 -18.82 -13.40 -33.89
N ALA A 94 -17.91 -12.48 -34.24
CA ALA A 94 -18.24 -11.08 -34.48
C ALA A 94 -19.28 -10.92 -35.60
N ARG A 95 -19.10 -11.62 -36.72
CA ARG A 95 -20.03 -11.58 -37.86
C ARG A 95 -21.43 -12.00 -37.44
N TYR A 96 -21.55 -13.08 -36.66
CA TYR A 96 -22.85 -13.55 -36.19
C TYR A 96 -23.53 -12.53 -35.27
N MET A 97 -22.79 -11.89 -34.38
CA MET A 97 -23.33 -10.85 -33.51
C MET A 97 -23.81 -9.62 -34.30
N HIS A 98 -23.01 -9.14 -35.26
CA HIS A 98 -23.39 -8.02 -36.12
C HIS A 98 -24.60 -8.34 -37.00
N ASN A 99 -24.69 -9.56 -37.55
CA ASN A 99 -25.86 -9.99 -38.31
C ASN A 99 -27.12 -10.14 -37.43
N ALA A 100 -26.95 -10.56 -36.16
CA ALA A 100 -28.03 -10.68 -35.19
C ALA A 100 -28.62 -9.34 -34.76
N LEU A 101 -27.80 -8.29 -34.75
CA LEU A 101 -28.13 -6.96 -34.27
C LEU A 101 -27.70 -5.89 -35.29
N PRO A 102 -28.31 -5.85 -36.49
CA PRO A 102 -27.81 -5.08 -37.63
C PRO A 102 -27.82 -3.56 -37.42
N ASN A 103 -28.71 -3.05 -36.55
CA ASN A 103 -28.87 -1.62 -36.29
C ASN A 103 -28.30 -1.19 -34.92
N ALA A 104 -27.58 -2.07 -34.22
CA ALA A 104 -27.02 -1.76 -32.91
C ALA A 104 -25.76 -0.89 -33.01
N SER A 105 -25.55 -0.04 -32.00
CA SER A 105 -24.29 0.69 -31.81
C SER A 105 -23.30 -0.16 -31.01
N PHE A 106 -22.03 -0.20 -31.43
CA PHE A 106 -21.00 -1.01 -30.80
C PHE A 106 -19.96 -0.12 -30.12
N ILE A 107 -19.67 -0.40 -28.85
CA ILE A 107 -18.64 0.29 -28.06
C ILE A 107 -17.71 -0.77 -27.50
N GLY A 108 -16.41 -0.66 -27.79
CA GLY A 108 -15.38 -1.58 -27.34
C GLY A 108 -14.48 -0.94 -26.29
N PHE A 109 -14.25 -1.64 -25.18
CA PHE A 109 -13.17 -1.33 -24.24
C PHE A 109 -12.03 -2.32 -24.44
N THR A 110 -10.80 -1.82 -24.48
CA THR A 110 -9.63 -2.69 -24.52
C THR A 110 -8.41 -2.04 -23.87
N GLY A 111 -7.66 -2.83 -23.09
CA GLY A 111 -6.34 -2.41 -22.58
C GLY A 111 -5.18 -2.69 -23.53
N THR A 112 -5.46 -3.31 -24.67
CA THR A 112 -4.46 -3.80 -25.63
C THR A 112 -5.06 -3.67 -27.03
N PRO A 113 -4.99 -2.47 -27.66
CA PRO A 113 -5.48 -2.32 -29.04
C PRO A 113 -4.64 -3.22 -29.96
N ILE A 114 -5.25 -4.03 -30.83
CA ILE A 114 -4.52 -4.71 -31.91
C ILE A 114 -4.61 -3.80 -33.14
N GLU A 115 -3.45 -3.37 -33.64
CA GLU A 115 -3.30 -2.64 -34.92
C GLU A 115 -2.41 -3.43 -35.89
N ARG A 116 -2.79 -4.68 -36.19
CA ARG A 116 -2.11 -5.49 -37.21
C ARG A 116 -2.92 -5.52 -38.49
N LYS A 117 -2.26 -5.69 -39.64
CA LYS A 117 -2.87 -5.60 -40.99
C LYS A 117 -4.14 -6.45 -41.18
N ASP A 118 -4.28 -7.56 -40.45
CA ASP A 118 -5.40 -8.50 -40.58
C ASP A 118 -6.45 -8.40 -39.45
N LYS A 119 -6.20 -7.62 -38.39
CA LYS A 119 -7.09 -7.44 -37.23
C LYS A 119 -6.97 -6.00 -36.74
N ASN A 120 -7.93 -5.16 -37.14
CA ASN A 120 -7.92 -3.73 -36.86
C ASN A 120 -9.11 -3.36 -35.96
N THR A 121 -8.84 -3.05 -34.68
CA THR A 121 -9.86 -2.67 -33.69
C THR A 121 -10.67 -1.44 -34.16
N PRO A 122 -10.03 -0.37 -34.65
CA PRO A 122 -10.73 0.75 -35.29
C PRO A 122 -11.62 0.38 -36.48
N ALA A 123 -11.25 -0.64 -37.27
CA ALA A 123 -12.08 -1.08 -38.40
C ALA A 123 -13.41 -1.75 -37.97
N VAL A 124 -13.49 -2.25 -36.73
CA VAL A 124 -14.70 -2.90 -36.19
C VAL A 124 -15.54 -1.95 -35.33
N PHE A 125 -14.89 -1.10 -34.53
CA PHE A 125 -15.55 -0.23 -33.55
C PHE A 125 -15.55 1.27 -33.93
N GLY A 126 -14.86 1.66 -35.00
CA GLY A 126 -14.67 3.05 -35.38
C GLY A 126 -13.48 3.72 -34.68
N ASP A 127 -13.38 5.04 -34.81
CA ASP A 127 -12.30 5.83 -34.23
C ASP A 127 -12.28 5.75 -32.69
N TYR A 128 -11.09 5.93 -32.10
CA TYR A 128 -10.95 6.01 -30.65
C TYR A 128 -11.75 7.22 -30.10
N ILE A 129 -12.68 6.93 -29.20
CA ILE A 129 -13.46 7.97 -28.49
C ILE A 129 -12.58 8.66 -27.45
N ASP A 130 -11.76 7.89 -26.72
CA ASP A 130 -10.84 8.35 -25.68
C ASP A 130 -9.72 7.31 -25.49
N ILE A 131 -8.54 7.76 -25.05
CA ILE A 131 -7.38 6.89 -24.75
C ILE A 131 -6.84 7.25 -23.38
N TYR A 132 -6.93 6.30 -22.45
CA TYR A 132 -6.30 6.37 -21.13
C TYR A 132 -5.11 5.40 -21.10
N ASP A 133 -3.90 5.92 -21.28
CA ASP A 133 -2.70 5.12 -21.48
C ASP A 133 -2.04 4.68 -20.15
N MET A 134 -1.05 3.78 -20.24
CA MET A 134 -0.37 3.26 -19.04
C MET A 134 0.38 4.37 -18.31
N SER A 135 0.90 5.34 -19.06
CA SER A 135 1.68 6.45 -18.51
C SER A 135 0.85 7.38 -17.67
N GLN A 136 -0.33 7.73 -18.16
CA GLN A 136 -1.32 8.52 -17.45
C GLN A 136 -1.81 7.75 -16.22
N SER A 137 -2.03 6.44 -16.34
CA SER A 137 -2.38 5.60 -15.19
C SER A 137 -1.33 5.61 -14.09
N ILE A 138 -0.05 5.65 -14.43
CA ILE A 138 1.04 5.78 -13.47
C ILE A 138 1.10 7.19 -12.87
N ASP A 139 0.94 8.23 -13.69
CA ASP A 139 0.99 9.63 -13.24
C ASP A 139 -0.19 9.96 -12.30
N ASP A 140 -1.36 9.38 -12.55
CA ASP A 140 -2.55 9.48 -11.70
C ASP A 140 -2.47 8.56 -10.46
N ALA A 141 -1.38 7.81 -10.29
CA ALA A 141 -1.18 6.81 -9.23
C ALA A 141 -2.30 5.74 -9.18
N MET A 142 -2.84 5.37 -10.34
CA MET A 142 -3.80 4.27 -10.50
C MET A 142 -3.09 2.92 -10.72
N THR A 143 -1.89 2.96 -11.29
CA THR A 143 -0.97 1.82 -11.44
C THR A 143 0.45 2.21 -11.03
N VAL A 144 1.32 1.20 -10.85
CA VAL A 144 2.75 1.38 -10.58
C VAL A 144 3.59 0.90 -11.78
N PRO A 145 4.80 1.44 -11.99
CA PRO A 145 5.67 1.01 -13.09
C PRO A 145 6.02 -0.48 -13.06
N ILE A 146 6.38 -1.02 -14.22
CA ILE A 146 6.80 -2.43 -14.37
C ILE A 146 8.29 -2.46 -14.71
N TYR A 147 9.06 -3.16 -13.88
CA TYR A 147 10.48 -3.43 -14.06
C TYR A 147 10.69 -4.82 -14.66
N TYR A 148 11.68 -4.96 -15.53
CA TYR A 148 12.00 -6.20 -16.23
C TYR A 148 13.44 -6.63 -15.91
N GLU A 149 13.59 -7.85 -15.38
CA GLU A 149 14.88 -8.45 -15.05
C GLU A 149 15.08 -9.74 -15.86
N SER A 150 16.07 -9.75 -16.75
CA SER A 150 16.45 -10.95 -17.51
C SER A 150 17.41 -11.83 -16.71
N ARG A 151 17.11 -13.12 -16.57
CA ARG A 151 17.97 -14.10 -15.88
C ARG A 151 18.61 -15.13 -16.79
N LEU A 152 18.53 -14.92 -18.10
CA LEU A 152 19.14 -15.80 -19.11
C LEU A 152 20.65 -16.01 -18.90
N ALA A 153 21.38 -14.94 -18.54
CA ALA A 153 22.83 -14.99 -18.36
C ALA A 153 23.25 -15.87 -17.17
N LYS A 154 22.44 -15.93 -16.11
CA LYS A 154 22.70 -16.81 -14.95
C LYS A 154 22.52 -18.28 -15.27
N LEU A 155 21.75 -18.59 -16.32
CA LEU A 155 21.40 -19.95 -16.69
C LEU A 155 22.26 -20.53 -17.82
N ASN A 156 23.20 -19.79 -18.43
CA ASN A 156 24.10 -20.28 -19.49
C ASN A 156 23.40 -20.98 -20.69
N PHE A 157 22.14 -20.65 -21.02
CA PHE A 157 21.35 -21.36 -22.06
C PHE A 157 21.09 -20.54 -23.33
N ALA A 158 21.90 -19.52 -23.62
CA ALA A 158 21.57 -18.45 -24.56
C ALA A 158 21.49 -18.82 -26.06
N GLU A 159 22.05 -19.95 -26.51
CA GLU A 159 22.24 -20.16 -27.97
C GLU A 159 21.14 -20.99 -28.66
N ARG A 160 20.41 -21.88 -27.98
CA ARG A 160 19.44 -22.78 -28.64
C ARG A 160 18.01 -22.24 -28.78
N LEU A 161 17.64 -21.23 -28.01
CA LEU A 161 16.27 -20.68 -28.00
C LEU A 161 16.06 -19.45 -28.91
N ARG A 162 17.14 -18.80 -29.36
CA ARG A 162 17.06 -17.48 -30.03
C ARG A 162 16.60 -17.50 -31.48
N ASN A 163 16.72 -18.61 -32.20
CA ASN A 163 16.63 -18.58 -33.66
C ASN A 163 15.34 -19.16 -34.27
N ASP A 164 14.51 -19.91 -33.52
CA ASP A 164 13.42 -20.71 -34.13
C ASP A 164 12.03 -20.53 -33.48
N VAL A 165 11.83 -19.51 -32.65
CA VAL A 165 10.64 -19.43 -31.79
C VAL A 165 9.79 -18.19 -32.10
N ASP A 166 9.30 -18.11 -33.34
CA ASP A 166 8.12 -17.29 -33.67
C ASP A 166 6.87 -17.98 -33.08
N ILE A 167 6.68 -17.79 -31.77
CA ILE A 167 5.50 -18.27 -31.05
C ILE A 167 4.38 -17.25 -31.18
N GLU A 168 3.60 -17.41 -32.24
CA GLU A 168 2.17 -17.10 -32.27
C GLU A 168 1.40 -18.41 -32.10
N PHE A 169 1.41 -18.98 -30.89
CA PHE A 169 0.72 -20.24 -30.61
C PHE A 169 -0.72 -20.06 -30.11
N GLU A 170 -1.06 -18.88 -29.60
CA GLU A 170 -2.34 -18.67 -28.91
C GLU A 170 -3.37 -17.87 -29.74
N GLU A 171 -3.02 -17.35 -30.92
CA GLU A 171 -4.02 -16.78 -31.85
C GLU A 171 -4.73 -17.83 -32.72
N ILE A 172 -4.31 -19.10 -32.66
CA ILE A 172 -4.78 -20.13 -33.59
C ILE A 172 -5.06 -21.43 -32.84
N THR A 173 -6.20 -21.51 -32.15
CA THR A 173 -6.71 -22.84 -31.75
C THR A 173 -8.21 -23.07 -31.91
N GLU A 174 -8.97 -22.16 -32.52
CA GLU A 174 -10.32 -22.54 -32.97
C GLU A 174 -10.32 -23.03 -34.43
N ASP A 175 -9.81 -22.29 -35.43
CA ASP A 175 -10.07 -22.67 -36.84
C ASP A 175 -8.85 -22.62 -37.79
N GLN A 176 -7.93 -23.59 -37.72
CA GLN A 176 -6.97 -23.88 -38.80
C GLN A 176 -6.87 -25.38 -39.11
N GLU A 177 -6.43 -25.71 -40.34
CA GLU A 177 -6.28 -27.07 -40.91
C GLU A 177 -5.54 -28.02 -39.95
N SER A 178 -5.93 -29.30 -39.95
CA SER A 178 -5.38 -30.36 -39.09
C SER A 178 -3.85 -30.40 -39.11
N ASP A 179 -3.25 -30.24 -40.28
CA ASP A 179 -1.81 -30.36 -40.49
C ASP A 179 -1.02 -29.21 -39.86
N PHE A 180 -1.58 -28.00 -39.82
CA PHE A 180 -0.94 -26.85 -39.17
C PHE A 180 -1.00 -26.97 -37.63
N LYS A 181 -2.15 -27.42 -37.10
CA LYS A 181 -2.31 -27.72 -35.66
C LYS A 181 -1.34 -28.81 -35.21
N GLU A 182 -1.12 -29.84 -36.02
CA GLU A 182 -0.19 -30.94 -35.71
C GLU A 182 1.28 -30.49 -35.74
N ARG A 183 1.71 -29.73 -36.75
CA ARG A 183 3.09 -29.18 -36.82
C ARG A 183 3.39 -28.28 -35.63
N LYS A 184 2.49 -27.36 -35.31
CA LYS A 184 2.60 -26.47 -34.16
C LYS A 184 2.67 -27.29 -32.85
N LYS A 185 1.80 -28.29 -32.68
CA LYS A 185 1.86 -29.19 -31.51
C LYS A 185 3.20 -29.92 -31.39
N ALA A 186 3.82 -30.32 -32.50
CA ALA A 186 5.13 -30.94 -32.50
C ALA A 186 6.25 -29.95 -32.09
N GLU A 187 6.27 -28.74 -32.66
CA GLU A 187 7.19 -27.65 -32.26
C GLU A 187 7.08 -27.35 -30.76
N TRP A 188 5.84 -27.23 -30.25
CA TRP A 188 5.58 -26.99 -28.84
C TRP A 188 6.08 -28.13 -27.95
N SER A 189 5.92 -29.37 -28.38
CA SER A 189 6.43 -30.53 -27.65
C SER A 189 7.97 -30.59 -27.63
N GLN A 190 8.64 -30.18 -28.71
CA GLN A 190 10.10 -30.10 -28.74
C GLN A 190 10.60 -29.01 -27.80
N LEU A 191 9.99 -27.84 -27.84
CA LEU A 191 10.33 -26.73 -26.95
C LEU A 191 10.08 -27.10 -25.47
N GLU A 192 8.97 -27.78 -25.17
CA GLU A 192 8.65 -28.24 -23.82
C GLU A 192 9.69 -29.20 -23.24
N LYS A 193 10.33 -30.02 -24.09
CA LYS A 193 11.45 -30.89 -23.67
C LYS A 193 12.70 -30.11 -23.30
N VAL A 194 12.98 -29.01 -24.00
CA VAL A 194 14.14 -28.14 -23.74
C VAL A 194 13.91 -27.31 -22.48
N VAL A 195 12.78 -26.60 -22.43
CA VAL A 195 12.37 -25.73 -21.32
C VAL A 195 12.16 -26.54 -20.04
N GLY A 196 11.51 -27.69 -20.14
CA GLY A 196 11.22 -28.58 -19.02
C GLY A 196 12.26 -29.66 -18.80
N SER A 197 13.53 -29.42 -19.14
CA SER A 197 14.63 -30.33 -18.78
C SER A 197 14.88 -30.27 -17.27
N GLN A 198 15.08 -31.44 -16.64
CA GLN A 198 15.19 -31.55 -15.18
C GLN A 198 16.30 -30.65 -14.61
N SER A 199 17.47 -30.62 -15.24
CA SER A 199 18.59 -29.78 -14.84
C SER A 199 18.26 -28.28 -14.88
N ARG A 200 17.48 -27.84 -15.88
CA ARG A 200 17.03 -26.45 -15.99
C ARG A 200 16.01 -26.09 -14.92
N ILE A 201 15.05 -26.98 -14.65
CA ILE A 201 14.04 -26.77 -13.61
C ILE A 201 14.69 -26.64 -12.23
N GLU A 202 15.70 -27.47 -11.93
CA GLU A 202 16.44 -27.40 -10.67
C GLU A 202 17.21 -26.08 -10.50
N LEU A 203 17.87 -25.62 -11.57
CA LEU A 203 18.56 -24.32 -11.58
C LEU A 203 17.58 -23.16 -11.39
N ILE A 204 16.44 -23.17 -12.09
CA ILE A 204 15.39 -22.16 -11.95
C ILE A 204 14.80 -22.19 -10.54
N ALA A 205 14.54 -23.36 -9.97
CA ALA A 205 14.01 -23.47 -8.62
C ALA A 205 14.96 -22.85 -7.59
N LEU A 206 16.27 -23.11 -7.71
CA LEU A 206 17.29 -22.54 -6.83
C LEU A 206 17.33 -21.02 -6.93
N ASP A 207 17.43 -20.51 -8.15
CA ASP A 207 17.50 -19.07 -8.41
C ASP A 207 16.21 -18.35 -7.99
N LEU A 208 15.05 -18.93 -8.27
CA LEU A 208 13.74 -18.38 -7.92
C LEU A 208 13.56 -18.29 -6.41
N VAL A 209 13.93 -19.32 -5.66
CA VAL A 209 13.82 -19.30 -4.19
C VAL A 209 14.73 -18.22 -3.61
N ASP A 210 15.99 -18.16 -4.02
CA ASP A 210 16.93 -17.12 -3.55
C ASP A 210 16.44 -15.71 -3.92
N HIS A 211 16.01 -15.52 -5.18
CA HIS A 211 15.47 -14.26 -5.65
C HIS A 211 14.23 -13.84 -4.87
N PHE A 212 13.27 -14.74 -4.67
CA PHE A 212 12.04 -14.44 -3.94
C PHE A 212 12.32 -14.06 -2.50
N GLU A 213 13.19 -14.81 -1.81
CA GLU A 213 13.58 -14.47 -0.44
C GLU A 213 14.29 -13.12 -0.38
N ASN A 214 15.21 -12.83 -1.31
CA ASN A 214 15.85 -11.53 -1.38
C ASN A 214 14.86 -10.41 -1.71
N ARG A 215 13.84 -10.67 -2.51
CA ARG A 215 12.76 -9.71 -2.77
C ARG A 215 11.91 -9.45 -1.53
N GLN A 216 11.53 -10.51 -0.80
CA GLN A 216 10.81 -10.44 0.48
C GLN A 216 11.58 -9.65 1.53
N LYS A 217 12.91 -9.73 1.49
CA LYS A 217 13.84 -8.96 2.32
C LYS A 217 13.91 -7.47 1.99
N ALA A 218 13.46 -7.07 0.80
CA ALA A 218 13.41 -5.68 0.35
C ALA A 218 12.02 -5.06 0.52
N MET A 219 10.98 -5.83 0.23
CA MET A 219 9.58 -5.47 0.39
C MET A 219 8.73 -6.74 0.43
N TRP A 220 7.77 -6.82 1.36
CA TRP A 220 6.84 -7.94 1.39
C TRP A 220 5.83 -7.88 0.25
N GLY A 221 5.44 -9.04 -0.27
CA GLY A 221 4.34 -9.19 -1.22
C GLY A 221 4.24 -10.63 -1.73
N LYS A 222 3.28 -10.90 -2.61
CA LYS A 222 3.09 -12.24 -3.18
C LYS A 222 3.72 -12.36 -4.56
N GLY A 223 3.98 -13.59 -4.99
CA GLY A 223 4.52 -13.89 -6.31
C GLY A 223 3.70 -14.90 -7.10
N MET A 224 3.81 -14.81 -8.42
CA MET A 224 3.23 -15.78 -9.35
C MET A 224 4.31 -16.32 -10.27
N ILE A 225 4.27 -17.62 -10.56
CA ILE A 225 5.22 -18.32 -11.42
C ILE A 225 4.44 -18.89 -12.60
N VAL A 226 4.76 -18.48 -13.81
CA VAL A 226 4.08 -18.86 -15.04
C VAL A 226 4.94 -19.87 -15.79
N CYS A 227 4.51 -21.14 -15.84
CA CYS A 227 5.25 -22.21 -16.50
C CYS A 227 4.62 -22.60 -17.83
N MET A 228 5.44 -23.10 -18.76
CA MET A 228 5.02 -23.50 -20.10
C MET A 228 4.03 -24.68 -20.12
N SER A 229 4.21 -25.66 -19.22
CA SER A 229 3.41 -26.89 -19.20
C SER A 229 3.03 -27.31 -17.78
N ARG A 230 1.97 -28.12 -17.66
CA ARG A 230 1.50 -28.68 -16.38
C ARG A 230 2.56 -29.59 -15.73
N ARG A 231 3.35 -30.28 -16.56
CA ARG A 231 4.49 -31.08 -16.12
C ARG A 231 5.51 -30.21 -15.40
N ILE A 232 5.92 -29.12 -16.06
CA ILE A 232 6.89 -28.17 -15.52
C ILE A 232 6.37 -27.54 -14.21
N CYS A 233 5.06 -27.21 -14.12
CA CYS A 233 4.48 -26.71 -12.88
C CYS A 233 4.70 -27.66 -11.69
N VAL A 234 4.46 -28.96 -11.89
CA VAL A 234 4.58 -29.98 -10.84
C VAL A 234 6.05 -30.26 -10.51
N GLU A 235 6.90 -30.41 -11.52
CA GLU A 235 8.35 -30.63 -11.33
C GLU A 235 9.04 -29.44 -10.65
N LEU A 236 8.64 -28.20 -10.98
CA LEU A 236 9.14 -27.00 -10.33
C LEU A 236 8.69 -26.93 -8.87
N TYR A 237 7.42 -27.25 -8.58
CA TYR A 237 6.92 -27.33 -7.21
C TYR A 237 7.72 -28.34 -6.37
N GLU A 238 8.01 -29.51 -6.95
CA GLU A 238 8.80 -30.54 -6.28
C GLU A 238 10.25 -30.09 -6.04
N SER A 239 10.86 -29.40 -6.99
CA SER A 239 12.20 -28.81 -6.81
C SER A 239 12.20 -27.73 -5.71
N ILE A 240 11.19 -26.85 -5.68
CA ILE A 240 11.04 -25.86 -4.60
C ILE A 240 10.85 -26.55 -3.24
N ARG A 241 10.04 -27.61 -3.18
CA ARG A 241 9.82 -28.41 -1.96
C ARG A 241 11.12 -29.01 -1.44
N LYS A 242 12.03 -29.48 -2.31
CA LYS A 242 13.35 -29.99 -1.90
C LYS A 242 14.23 -28.88 -1.29
N ILE A 243 14.19 -27.67 -1.86
CA ILE A 243 15.02 -26.53 -1.42
C ILE A 243 14.46 -25.89 -0.13
N ARG A 244 13.13 -25.84 0.00
CA ARG A 244 12.40 -25.29 1.15
C ARG A 244 11.28 -26.24 1.59
N PRO A 245 11.61 -27.30 2.36
CA PRO A 245 10.61 -28.28 2.82
C PRO A 245 9.47 -27.64 3.63
N GLY A 246 9.76 -26.60 4.41
CA GLY A 246 8.77 -25.88 5.23
C GLY A 246 7.75 -25.04 4.45
N TRP A 247 7.94 -24.83 3.14
CA TRP A 247 6.95 -24.11 2.32
C TRP A 247 5.80 -25.01 1.87
N HIS A 248 6.01 -26.32 1.91
CA HIS A 248 5.03 -27.32 1.53
C HIS A 248 4.07 -27.64 2.69
N ASP A 249 2.79 -27.77 2.35
CA ASP A 249 1.80 -28.47 3.17
C ASP A 249 0.84 -29.20 2.23
N SER A 250 0.37 -30.39 2.62
CA SER A 250 -0.65 -31.13 1.87
C SER A 250 -2.04 -30.51 1.98
N ASP A 251 -2.32 -29.79 3.07
CA ASP A 251 -3.58 -29.09 3.30
C ASP A 251 -3.62 -27.80 2.46
N ASP A 252 -4.66 -27.63 1.64
CA ASP A 252 -4.85 -26.45 0.80
C ASP A 252 -5.14 -25.16 1.58
N SER A 253 -5.45 -25.25 2.88
CA SER A 253 -5.55 -24.10 3.79
C SER A 253 -4.20 -23.64 4.35
N LYS A 254 -3.13 -24.41 4.12
CA LYS A 254 -1.78 -24.18 4.67
C LYS A 254 -0.70 -24.15 3.58
N GLY A 255 0.54 -23.93 3.99
CA GLY A 255 1.70 -23.87 3.11
C GLY A 255 1.88 -22.51 2.43
N HIS A 256 3.12 -22.27 2.00
CA HIS A 256 3.58 -21.01 1.41
C HIS A 256 3.60 -21.03 -0.12
N VAL A 257 3.56 -22.23 -0.74
CA VAL A 257 3.54 -22.41 -2.20
C VAL A 257 2.47 -23.41 -2.62
N LYS A 258 1.72 -23.12 -3.70
CA LYS A 258 0.72 -24.03 -4.29
C LYS A 258 0.73 -23.99 -5.82
N VAL A 259 0.38 -25.10 -6.46
CA VAL A 259 0.16 -25.18 -7.91
C VAL A 259 -1.33 -25.01 -8.21
N VAL A 260 -1.66 -24.22 -9.22
CA VAL A 260 -3.02 -23.95 -9.66
C VAL A 260 -3.15 -24.23 -11.15
N MET A 261 -3.74 -25.38 -11.47
CA MET A 261 -3.91 -25.83 -12.85
C MET A 261 -5.20 -26.63 -13.07
N THR A 262 -5.59 -26.74 -14.35
CA THR A 262 -6.71 -27.59 -14.80
C THR A 262 -6.28 -29.06 -14.86
N GLY A 263 -7.24 -29.96 -14.66
CA GLY A 263 -7.04 -31.40 -14.81
C GLY A 263 -7.68 -31.95 -16.08
N SER A 264 -7.18 -33.12 -16.50
CA SER A 264 -7.70 -33.99 -17.55
C SER A 264 -7.74 -35.43 -17.04
N ALA A 265 -8.64 -36.26 -17.58
CA ALA A 265 -8.72 -37.68 -17.26
C ALA A 265 -7.45 -38.45 -17.65
N SER A 266 -6.67 -37.93 -18.59
CA SER A 266 -5.41 -38.51 -19.07
C SER A 266 -4.19 -38.12 -18.23
N ASP A 267 -4.36 -37.39 -17.13
CA ASP A 267 -3.23 -36.83 -16.38
C ASP A 267 -2.50 -37.87 -15.53
N PRO A 268 -1.16 -37.77 -15.40
CA PRO A 268 -0.39 -38.57 -14.46
C PRO A 268 -0.91 -38.44 -13.02
N LYS A 269 -0.74 -39.51 -12.22
CA LYS A 269 -1.15 -39.54 -10.81
C LYS A 269 -0.54 -38.40 -9.98
N GLU A 270 0.70 -38.04 -10.30
CA GLU A 270 1.45 -36.96 -9.64
C GLU A 270 0.78 -35.58 -9.79
N TYR A 271 -0.11 -35.38 -10.77
CA TYR A 271 -0.79 -34.11 -10.98
C TYR A 271 -2.02 -33.97 -10.09
N GLN A 272 -2.60 -35.09 -9.66
CA GLN A 272 -3.88 -35.11 -8.93
C GLN A 272 -3.88 -34.20 -7.68
N PRO A 273 -2.80 -34.12 -6.87
CA PRO A 273 -2.73 -33.18 -5.75
C PRO A 273 -2.79 -31.70 -6.14
N HIS A 274 -2.62 -31.36 -7.41
CA HIS A 274 -2.46 -29.98 -7.93
C HIS A 274 -3.62 -29.56 -8.86
N VAL A 275 -4.45 -30.50 -9.28
CA VAL A 275 -5.66 -30.22 -10.07
C VAL A 275 -6.66 -29.43 -9.22
N CYS A 276 -7.15 -28.32 -9.77
CA CYS A 276 -8.10 -27.44 -9.08
C CYS A 276 -9.53 -27.67 -9.56
N ASN A 277 -10.40 -28.14 -8.66
CA ASN A 277 -11.84 -28.03 -8.81
C ASN A 277 -12.31 -26.60 -8.43
N SER A 278 -13.60 -26.30 -8.65
CA SER A 278 -14.17 -24.96 -8.39
C SER A 278 -13.99 -24.51 -6.93
N ALA A 279 -14.17 -25.42 -5.96
CA ALA A 279 -14.04 -25.12 -4.54
C ALA A 279 -12.58 -24.79 -4.16
N ARG A 280 -11.64 -25.62 -4.59
CA ARG A 280 -10.20 -25.41 -4.37
C ARG A 280 -9.70 -24.13 -5.01
N LYS A 281 -10.13 -23.85 -6.25
CA LYS A 281 -9.79 -22.59 -6.94
C LYS A 281 -10.26 -21.38 -6.15
N LYS A 282 -11.47 -21.42 -5.58
CA LYS A 282 -12.02 -20.33 -4.75
C LYS A 282 -11.24 -20.18 -3.43
N LEU A 283 -10.85 -21.31 -2.81
CA LEU A 283 -10.02 -21.30 -1.60
C LEU A 283 -8.66 -20.65 -1.86
N LEU A 284 -7.90 -21.15 -2.82
CA LEU A 284 -6.56 -20.62 -3.13
C LEU A 284 -6.62 -19.17 -3.60
N ALA A 285 -7.65 -18.78 -4.36
CA ALA A 285 -7.89 -17.39 -4.72
C ALA A 285 -8.13 -16.51 -3.48
N LYS A 286 -8.90 -16.98 -2.49
CA LYS A 286 -9.12 -16.26 -1.23
C LYS A 286 -7.81 -16.09 -0.46
N ARG A 287 -7.02 -17.16 -0.32
CA ARG A 287 -5.72 -17.15 0.35
C ARG A 287 -4.74 -16.18 -0.31
N MET A 288 -4.64 -16.20 -1.64
CA MET A 288 -3.80 -15.26 -2.38
C MET A 288 -4.25 -13.80 -2.25
N LYS A 289 -5.54 -13.54 -2.05
CA LYS A 289 -6.10 -12.20 -1.84
C LYS A 289 -6.06 -11.72 -0.39
N ASP A 290 -5.66 -12.58 0.54
CA ASP A 290 -5.48 -12.25 1.95
C ASP A 290 -4.00 -11.93 2.23
N PRO A 291 -3.65 -10.70 2.64
CA PRO A 291 -2.26 -10.34 2.92
C PRO A 291 -1.69 -11.02 4.17
N ASP A 292 -2.53 -11.48 5.10
CA ASP A 292 -2.10 -12.13 6.34
C ASP A 292 -2.02 -13.66 6.20
N ASP A 293 -2.48 -14.22 5.07
CA ASP A 293 -2.37 -15.66 4.79
C ASP A 293 -0.93 -16.06 4.39
N PRO A 294 -0.41 -17.20 4.92
CA PRO A 294 0.96 -17.65 4.65
C PRO A 294 1.23 -18.03 3.19
N LEU A 295 0.22 -18.23 2.34
CA LEU A 295 0.42 -18.52 0.92
C LEU A 295 1.05 -17.31 0.23
N GLU A 296 2.31 -17.41 -0.16
CA GLU A 296 3.09 -16.31 -0.74
C GLU A 296 3.39 -16.52 -2.23
N LEU A 297 3.45 -17.78 -2.71
CA LEU A 297 3.76 -18.13 -4.09
C LEU A 297 2.70 -19.05 -4.71
N VAL A 298 2.39 -18.81 -5.99
CA VAL A 298 1.56 -19.72 -6.78
C VAL A 298 2.18 -20.03 -8.13
N ILE A 299 2.12 -21.29 -8.53
CA ILE A 299 2.60 -21.79 -9.82
C ILE A 299 1.38 -22.02 -10.72
N VAL A 300 1.37 -21.39 -11.90
CA VAL A 300 0.27 -21.45 -12.86
C VAL A 300 0.80 -21.78 -14.26
N ARG A 301 -0.06 -22.36 -15.09
CA ARG A 301 0.16 -22.42 -16.55
C ARG A 301 -0.56 -21.25 -17.24
N ASP A 302 -1.89 -21.32 -17.29
CA ASP A 302 -2.73 -20.28 -17.92
C ASP A 302 -3.77 -19.70 -16.96
N MET A 303 -3.98 -20.35 -15.82
CA MET A 303 -4.90 -19.82 -14.81
C MET A 303 -4.37 -18.50 -14.25
N TRP A 304 -5.30 -17.58 -13.98
CA TRP A 304 -5.02 -16.31 -13.31
C TRP A 304 -4.13 -15.30 -14.07
N LEU A 305 -3.78 -15.59 -15.33
CA LEU A 305 -3.19 -14.60 -16.22
C LEU A 305 -4.21 -13.51 -16.64
N THR A 306 -5.50 -13.83 -16.55
CA THR A 306 -6.61 -12.93 -16.89
C THR A 306 -7.64 -12.85 -15.76
N GLY A 307 -8.09 -11.65 -15.43
CA GLY A 307 -9.20 -11.43 -14.48
C GLY A 307 -8.92 -11.79 -13.01
N PHE A 308 -7.71 -12.24 -12.67
CA PHE A 308 -7.26 -12.40 -11.30
C PHE A 308 -6.48 -11.15 -10.86
N ASP A 309 -6.76 -10.68 -9.65
CA ASP A 309 -6.26 -9.40 -9.17
C ASP A 309 -5.83 -9.52 -7.70
N VAL A 310 -4.55 -9.23 -7.45
CA VAL A 310 -3.92 -9.27 -6.12
C VAL A 310 -3.02 -8.04 -6.02
N PRO A 311 -3.48 -6.94 -5.40
CA PRO A 311 -2.77 -5.66 -5.42
C PRO A 311 -1.32 -5.72 -4.92
N PHE A 312 -1.08 -6.55 -3.89
CA PHE A 312 0.22 -6.77 -3.26
C PHE A 312 1.05 -7.89 -3.93
N MET A 313 0.69 -8.34 -5.14
CA MET A 313 1.57 -9.18 -5.94
C MET A 313 2.70 -8.32 -6.50
N HIS A 314 3.93 -8.56 -6.06
CA HIS A 314 5.07 -7.72 -6.43
C HIS A 314 5.93 -8.30 -7.53
N THR A 315 5.90 -9.62 -7.76
CA THR A 315 6.78 -10.29 -8.71
C THR A 315 6.05 -11.36 -9.51
N MET A 316 6.29 -11.38 -10.81
CA MET A 316 5.90 -12.47 -11.69
C MET A 316 7.14 -13.08 -12.31
N TYR A 317 7.31 -14.39 -12.13
CA TYR A 317 8.35 -15.20 -12.76
C TYR A 317 7.78 -15.84 -14.01
N ILE A 318 8.43 -15.65 -15.14
CA ILE A 318 7.96 -16.15 -16.42
C ILE A 318 8.95 -17.19 -16.94
N ASP A 319 8.45 -18.42 -17.06
CA ASP A 319 9.08 -19.56 -17.70
C ASP A 319 8.14 -20.16 -18.76
N LYS A 320 7.52 -19.28 -19.55
CA LYS A 320 6.59 -19.61 -20.64
C LYS A 320 6.84 -18.63 -21.80
N PRO A 321 6.99 -19.10 -23.05
CA PRO A 321 7.04 -18.20 -24.19
C PRO A 321 5.70 -17.47 -24.33
N MET A 322 5.75 -16.15 -24.36
CA MET A 322 4.56 -15.29 -24.47
C MET A 322 4.85 -14.10 -25.39
N SER A 323 3.84 -13.67 -26.13
CA SER A 323 3.93 -12.60 -27.12
C SER A 323 2.63 -11.78 -27.15
N GLY A 324 2.71 -10.57 -27.72
CA GLY A 324 1.56 -9.68 -27.94
C GLY A 324 0.73 -9.41 -26.68
N HIS A 325 -0.58 -9.42 -26.84
CA HIS A 325 -1.57 -8.97 -25.87
C HIS A 325 -1.58 -9.84 -24.61
N ASN A 326 -1.37 -11.15 -24.78
CA ASN A 326 -1.28 -12.10 -23.68
C ASN A 326 -0.10 -11.79 -22.75
N LEU A 327 1.03 -11.34 -23.30
CA LEU A 327 2.17 -10.91 -22.51
C LEU A 327 1.83 -9.66 -21.68
N ILE A 328 1.24 -8.63 -22.29
CA ILE A 328 0.87 -7.39 -21.58
C ILE A 328 -0.17 -7.65 -20.48
N GLN A 329 -1.14 -8.52 -20.72
CA GLN A 329 -2.17 -8.88 -19.74
C GLN A 329 -1.63 -9.71 -18.57
N ALA A 330 -0.61 -10.53 -18.82
CA ALA A 330 0.08 -11.26 -17.78
C ALA A 330 0.93 -10.31 -16.92
N ILE A 331 1.79 -9.47 -17.52
CA ILE A 331 2.68 -8.58 -16.76
C ILE A 331 1.92 -7.48 -16.02
N SER A 332 0.77 -7.02 -16.53
CA SER A 332 -0.07 -6.04 -15.82
C SER A 332 -0.64 -6.56 -14.50
N ARG A 333 -0.56 -7.87 -14.20
CA ARG A 333 -0.98 -8.40 -12.89
C ARG A 333 -0.12 -7.88 -11.73
N VAL A 334 1.09 -7.43 -11.98
CA VAL A 334 1.99 -6.87 -10.95
C VAL A 334 1.99 -5.35 -10.88
N ASN A 335 1.20 -4.63 -11.70
CA ASN A 335 1.21 -3.16 -11.75
C ASN A 335 0.14 -2.48 -10.86
N ARG A 336 -0.58 -3.24 -10.05
CA ARG A 336 -1.57 -2.70 -9.11
C ARG A 336 -0.91 -1.96 -7.95
N VAL A 337 -1.52 -0.82 -7.58
CA VAL A 337 -1.13 -0.01 -6.42
C VAL A 337 -1.48 -0.73 -5.13
N TYR A 338 -0.54 -0.79 -4.20
CA TYR A 338 -0.76 -1.31 -2.86
C TYR A 338 0.23 -0.68 -1.88
N LYS A 339 -0.27 0.13 -0.95
CA LYS A 339 0.56 0.86 0.03
C LYS A 339 1.76 1.52 -0.69
N ASP A 340 2.97 1.33 -0.18
CA ASP A 340 4.21 1.91 -0.69
C ASP A 340 4.91 1.02 -1.73
N LYS A 341 4.18 0.09 -2.39
CA LYS A 341 4.74 -0.75 -3.45
C LYS A 341 5.25 0.15 -4.59
N PRO A 342 6.55 0.16 -4.90
CA PRO A 342 7.14 1.11 -5.83
C PRO A 342 7.02 0.69 -7.30
N GLY A 343 6.70 -0.57 -7.56
CA GLY A 343 6.63 -1.16 -8.89
C GLY A 343 6.39 -2.66 -8.86
N GLY A 344 5.93 -3.19 -9.99
CA GLY A 344 5.91 -4.63 -10.25
C GLY A 344 7.22 -5.09 -10.87
N LEU A 345 7.68 -6.29 -10.54
CA LEU A 345 8.90 -6.87 -11.12
C LEU A 345 8.54 -8.10 -11.95
N ILE A 346 9.01 -8.13 -13.19
CA ILE A 346 8.92 -9.28 -14.07
C ILE A 346 10.31 -9.92 -14.18
N VAL A 347 10.40 -11.20 -13.83
CA VAL A 347 11.63 -11.98 -13.91
C VAL A 347 11.51 -12.97 -15.05
N ASP A 348 12.41 -12.87 -16.01
CA ASP A 348 12.36 -13.64 -17.25
C ASP A 348 13.44 -14.73 -17.30
N TYR A 349 12.99 -15.99 -17.31
CA TYR A 349 13.84 -17.18 -17.44
C TYR A 349 13.92 -17.75 -18.86
N ILE A 350 13.17 -17.18 -19.81
CA ILE A 350 13.04 -17.72 -21.17
C ILE A 350 13.58 -16.80 -22.26
N GLY A 351 13.54 -15.48 -22.06
CA GLY A 351 14.10 -14.50 -22.99
C GLY A 351 13.09 -13.77 -23.87
N PHE A 352 11.93 -13.38 -23.33
CA PHE A 352 10.91 -12.66 -24.10
C PHE A 352 11.15 -11.14 -24.21
N ALA A 353 12.34 -10.63 -23.86
CA ALA A 353 12.67 -9.20 -23.92
C ALA A 353 12.31 -8.53 -25.26
N GLN A 354 12.57 -9.25 -26.36
CA GLN A 354 12.25 -8.79 -27.70
C GLN A 354 10.73 -8.76 -27.93
N ASN A 355 10.01 -9.83 -27.54
CA ASN A 355 8.55 -9.89 -27.61
C ASN A 355 7.88 -8.82 -26.74
N LEU A 356 8.46 -8.47 -25.57
CA LEU A 356 7.99 -7.38 -24.73
C LEU A 356 8.16 -6.04 -25.46
N ARG A 357 9.35 -5.79 -26.03
CA ARG A 357 9.61 -4.57 -26.81
C ARG A 357 8.66 -4.44 -28.01
N GLU A 358 8.42 -5.53 -28.73
CA GLU A 358 7.48 -5.58 -29.85
C GLU A 358 6.04 -5.33 -29.40
N ALA A 359 5.59 -5.98 -28.33
CA ALA A 359 4.25 -5.77 -27.79
C ALA A 359 4.03 -4.32 -27.32
N LEU A 360 5.06 -3.65 -26.81
CA LEU A 360 5.00 -2.25 -26.39
C LEU A 360 5.05 -1.25 -27.57
N GLN A 361 5.36 -1.67 -28.80
CA GLN A 361 5.35 -0.76 -29.97
C GLN A 361 3.94 -0.31 -30.35
N GLU A 362 2.92 -1.10 -30.01
CA GLU A 362 1.50 -0.78 -30.23
C GLU A 362 0.98 0.26 -29.20
N TYR A 363 1.83 0.71 -28.27
CA TYR A 363 1.51 1.67 -27.21
C TYR A 363 2.22 3.02 -27.39
N THR A 364 1.78 4.01 -26.60
CA THR A 364 2.32 5.38 -26.69
C THR A 364 3.84 5.40 -26.44
N PRO A 365 4.60 6.36 -27.01
CA PRO A 365 6.03 6.50 -26.71
C PRO A 365 6.33 6.64 -25.21
N ASN A 366 5.42 7.24 -24.46
CA ASN A 366 5.55 7.43 -23.02
C ASN A 366 5.37 6.08 -22.27
N ASP A 367 4.45 5.23 -22.72
CA ASP A 367 4.21 3.90 -22.13
C ASP A 367 5.44 3.00 -22.24
N ARG A 368 6.15 3.12 -23.36
CA ARG A 368 7.42 2.43 -23.61
C ARG A 368 8.53 2.84 -22.64
N ALA A 369 8.49 4.06 -22.11
CA ALA A 369 9.48 4.55 -21.15
C ALA A 369 9.19 4.08 -19.72
N LYS A 370 7.92 3.77 -19.40
CA LYS A 370 7.49 3.41 -18.03
C LYS A 370 7.22 1.91 -17.82
N THR A 371 7.36 1.10 -18.88
CA THR A 371 7.15 -0.36 -18.86
C THR A 371 8.40 -1.10 -19.31
N GLY A 372 8.77 -2.17 -18.60
CA GLY A 372 9.98 -2.94 -18.91
C GLY A 372 11.26 -2.20 -18.52
N ILE A 373 11.20 -1.41 -17.45
CA ILE A 373 12.34 -0.62 -16.94
C ILE A 373 13.41 -1.55 -16.40
N ASP A 374 14.67 -1.32 -16.77
CA ASP A 374 15.80 -2.07 -16.22
C ASP A 374 16.01 -1.70 -14.74
N PRO A 375 16.02 -2.69 -13.81
CA PRO A 375 16.38 -2.48 -12.40
C PRO A 375 17.69 -1.72 -12.18
N LYS A 376 18.62 -1.72 -13.16
CA LYS A 376 19.87 -0.96 -13.09
C LYS A 376 19.64 0.55 -12.97
N LEU A 377 18.57 1.10 -13.57
CA LEU A 377 18.22 2.51 -13.40
C LEU A 377 17.82 2.81 -11.95
N ALA A 378 17.13 1.89 -11.29
CA ALA A 378 16.82 2.00 -9.86
C ALA A 378 18.08 1.87 -9.00
N PHE A 379 19.05 1.05 -9.41
CA PHE A 379 20.38 1.00 -8.78
C PHE A 379 21.12 2.34 -8.89
N ASP A 380 21.21 2.93 -10.09
CA ASP A 380 21.89 4.21 -10.28
C ASP A 380 21.24 5.31 -9.42
N LYS A 381 19.90 5.31 -9.35
CA LYS A 381 19.18 6.23 -8.47
C LYS A 381 19.44 5.96 -6.99
N MET A 382 19.55 4.70 -6.59
CA MET A 382 19.90 4.32 -5.22
C MET A 382 21.27 4.86 -4.82
N ILE A 383 22.27 4.78 -5.71
CA ILE A 383 23.61 5.33 -5.48
C ILE A 383 23.56 6.86 -5.35
N GLU A 384 22.88 7.57 -6.26
CA GLU A 384 22.70 9.03 -6.17
C GLU A 384 22.08 9.46 -4.82
N ILE A 385 21.13 8.67 -4.30
CA ILE A 385 20.50 8.94 -3.00
C ILE A 385 21.49 8.70 -1.86
N LEU A 386 22.26 7.60 -1.91
CA LEU A 386 23.30 7.33 -0.90
C LEU A 386 24.34 8.45 -0.86
N GLU A 387 24.79 8.95 -2.01
CA GLU A 387 25.71 10.09 -2.08
C GLU A 387 25.13 11.35 -1.43
N LYS A 388 23.84 11.65 -1.66
CA LYS A 388 23.14 12.76 -0.99
C LYS A 388 23.06 12.55 0.53
N MET A 389 22.86 11.32 0.97
CA MET A 389 22.86 10.98 2.39
C MET A 389 24.25 11.14 3.03
N ASP A 390 25.32 10.79 2.32
CA ASP A 390 26.70 11.00 2.78
C ASP A 390 27.01 12.50 2.93
N VAL A 391 26.51 13.34 2.02
CA VAL A 391 26.62 14.80 2.13
C VAL A 391 25.86 15.31 3.36
N LEU A 392 24.63 14.82 3.58
CA LEU A 392 23.81 15.21 4.73
C LEU A 392 24.43 14.76 6.06
N LEU A 393 25.17 13.65 6.07
CA LEU A 393 25.90 13.11 7.22
C LEU A 393 27.37 13.56 7.27
N TYR A 394 27.76 14.58 6.51
CA TYR A 394 29.15 15.02 6.47
C TYR A 394 29.68 15.39 7.86
N GLY A 395 30.81 14.78 8.24
CA GLY A 395 31.43 14.96 9.56
C GLY A 395 30.87 14.05 10.67
N HIS A 396 29.91 13.18 10.37
CA HIS A 396 29.38 12.17 11.28
C HIS A 396 29.85 10.76 10.89
N ASP A 397 30.54 10.06 11.80
CA ASP A 397 31.04 8.71 11.57
C ASP A 397 30.10 7.65 12.15
N TYR A 398 29.42 6.91 11.27
CA TYR A 398 28.56 5.79 11.64
C TYR A 398 29.17 4.42 11.33
N LYS A 399 30.48 4.33 11.01
CA LYS A 399 31.15 3.07 10.62
C LYS A 399 31.06 1.97 11.68
N LYS A 400 30.91 2.35 12.97
CA LYS A 400 30.73 1.40 14.08
C LYS A 400 29.51 0.49 13.88
N PHE A 401 28.53 0.89 13.07
CA PHE A 401 27.39 0.05 12.73
C PHE A 401 27.78 -1.24 11.99
N PHE A 402 28.87 -1.23 11.24
CA PHE A 402 29.30 -2.38 10.45
C PHE A 402 30.11 -3.41 11.26
N ASN A 403 30.31 -3.17 12.56
CA ASN A 403 30.94 -4.13 13.47
C ASN A 403 29.93 -5.22 13.90
N ASP A 404 30.41 -6.39 14.32
CA ASP A 404 29.55 -7.50 14.75
C ASP A 404 28.94 -7.35 16.16
N ASN A 405 29.19 -6.23 16.84
CA ASN A 405 28.70 -5.96 18.18
C ASN A 405 27.32 -5.26 18.15
N ALA A 406 26.30 -5.90 18.73
CA ALA A 406 24.96 -5.33 18.82
C ALA A 406 24.92 -3.96 19.51
N ARG A 407 25.73 -3.75 20.55
CA ARG A 407 25.79 -2.47 21.27
C ARG A 407 26.36 -1.34 20.39
N ASP A 408 27.36 -1.64 19.57
CA ASP A 408 27.97 -0.66 18.66
C ASP A 408 26.99 -0.26 17.55
N LYS A 409 26.17 -1.21 17.06
CA LYS A 409 25.09 -0.94 16.10
C LYS A 409 24.04 0.00 16.68
N LEU A 410 23.59 -0.29 17.90
CA LEU A 410 22.60 0.53 18.61
C LEU A 410 23.12 1.95 18.86
N ASN A 411 24.36 2.07 19.34
CA ASN A 411 25.01 3.36 19.55
C ASN A 411 25.14 4.14 18.24
N ALA A 412 25.58 3.50 17.15
CA ALA A 412 25.71 4.17 15.85
C ALA A 412 24.35 4.71 15.35
N ILE A 413 23.25 3.96 15.55
CA ILE A 413 21.90 4.45 15.24
C ILE A 413 21.56 5.67 16.10
N ALA A 414 21.75 5.58 17.42
CA ALA A 414 21.43 6.67 18.34
C ALA A 414 22.26 7.95 18.08
N GLU A 415 23.58 7.80 17.85
CA GLU A 415 24.49 8.89 17.48
C GLU A 415 24.05 9.58 16.18
N THR A 416 23.59 8.80 15.19
CA THR A 416 23.13 9.34 13.91
C THR A 416 21.78 10.04 14.03
N VAL A 417 20.86 9.50 14.83
CA VAL A 417 19.60 10.18 15.12
C VAL A 417 19.87 11.49 15.85
N ASP A 418 20.76 11.50 16.85
CA ASP A 418 21.19 12.72 17.56
C ASP A 418 21.75 13.79 16.60
N PHE A 419 22.58 13.36 15.64
CA PHE A 419 23.14 14.23 14.62
C PHE A 419 22.06 14.88 13.75
N ILE A 420 21.10 14.10 13.27
CA ILE A 420 20.04 14.56 12.34
C ILE A 420 19.00 15.43 13.03
N VAL A 421 18.55 15.06 14.25
CA VAL A 421 17.43 15.75 14.92
C VAL A 421 17.77 17.16 15.39
N LYS A 422 19.05 17.54 15.34
CA LYS A 422 19.52 18.90 15.64
C LYS A 422 18.84 19.96 14.76
N ASN A 423 18.49 19.62 13.52
CA ASN A 423 17.86 20.52 12.56
C ASN A 423 16.58 19.89 11.99
N GLU A 424 15.48 20.65 12.01
CA GLU A 424 14.19 20.20 11.46
C GLU A 424 14.21 20.02 9.93
N GLU A 425 15.00 20.83 9.20
CA GLU A 425 15.13 20.70 7.75
C GLU A 425 15.87 19.39 7.39
N ASP A 426 17.04 19.17 7.99
CA ASP A 426 17.84 17.95 7.80
C ASP A 426 17.04 16.69 8.17
N LYS A 427 16.24 16.74 9.24
CA LYS A 427 15.36 15.63 9.64
C LYS A 427 14.28 15.34 8.59
N LYS A 428 13.65 16.37 8.02
CA LYS A 428 12.65 16.19 6.94
C LYS A 428 13.30 15.65 5.68
N GLU A 429 14.43 16.21 5.29
CA GLU A 429 15.20 15.79 4.11
C GLU A 429 15.67 14.35 4.25
N TYR A 430 16.27 13.97 5.39
CA TYR A 430 16.71 12.61 5.67
C TYR A 430 15.56 11.60 5.53
N LYS A 431 14.39 11.88 6.13
CA LYS A 431 13.22 10.98 6.04
C LYS A 431 12.75 10.77 4.60
N ASN A 432 12.83 11.82 3.77
CA ASN A 432 12.49 11.77 2.35
C ASN A 432 13.53 10.97 1.56
N LEU A 433 14.83 11.22 1.77
CA LEU A 433 15.91 10.46 1.14
C LEU A 433 15.82 8.98 1.48
N VAL A 434 15.58 8.62 2.75
CA VAL A 434 15.42 7.20 3.13
C VAL A 434 14.15 6.57 2.53
N LEU A 435 13.08 7.35 2.32
CA LEU A 435 11.91 6.86 1.60
C LEU A 435 12.27 6.51 0.16
N GLN A 436 12.89 7.45 -0.56
CA GLN A 436 13.34 7.25 -1.94
C GLN A 436 14.36 6.12 -2.05
N LEU A 437 15.29 6.02 -1.09
CA LEU A 437 16.27 4.94 -1.00
C LEU A 437 15.58 3.59 -0.86
N SER A 438 14.56 3.51 0.00
CA SER A 438 13.81 2.27 0.25
C SER A 438 13.05 1.83 -1.00
N THR A 439 12.45 2.78 -1.72
CA THR A 439 11.78 2.57 -3.01
C THR A 439 12.76 2.05 -4.05
N ALA A 440 13.90 2.74 -4.27
CA ALA A 440 14.91 2.35 -5.25
C ALA A 440 15.51 0.97 -4.91
N TYR A 441 15.89 0.75 -3.66
CA TYR A 441 16.39 -0.53 -3.16
C TYR A 441 15.40 -1.67 -3.39
N ALA A 442 14.11 -1.46 -3.13
CA ALA A 442 13.10 -2.49 -3.34
C ALA A 442 12.98 -2.91 -4.80
N LEU A 443 13.34 -2.04 -5.75
CA LEU A 443 13.29 -2.31 -7.19
C LEU A 443 14.56 -2.99 -7.72
N CYS A 444 15.72 -2.77 -7.09
CA CYS A 444 17.00 -3.28 -7.57
C CYS A 444 17.69 -4.32 -6.67
N LYS A 445 17.16 -4.61 -5.46
CA LYS A 445 17.74 -5.52 -4.44
C LYS A 445 18.36 -6.82 -4.96
N THR A 446 17.76 -7.35 -6.01
CA THR A 446 18.02 -8.66 -6.62
C THR A 446 19.25 -8.65 -7.53
N LEU A 447 19.78 -7.48 -7.86
CA LEU A 447 21.05 -7.29 -8.56
C LEU A 447 22.23 -7.60 -7.64
N ASP A 448 23.25 -8.27 -8.20
CA ASP A 448 24.46 -8.62 -7.45
C ASP A 448 25.25 -7.38 -6.98
N ASP A 449 25.22 -6.30 -7.77
CA ASP A 449 25.84 -5.01 -7.46
C ASP A 449 25.25 -4.32 -6.21
N VAL A 450 24.04 -4.69 -5.77
CA VAL A 450 23.38 -4.09 -4.61
C VAL A 450 23.86 -4.70 -3.29
N LYS A 451 24.30 -5.96 -3.30
CA LYS A 451 24.68 -6.72 -2.09
C LYS A 451 25.65 -5.97 -1.16
N PRO A 452 26.69 -5.25 -1.65
CA PRO A 452 27.60 -4.50 -0.78
C PRO A 452 26.93 -3.38 0.04
N TYR A 453 25.76 -2.90 -0.39
CA TYR A 453 25.04 -1.77 0.22
C TYR A 453 23.93 -2.21 1.19
N ASP A 454 23.63 -3.51 1.30
CA ASP A 454 22.52 -4.05 2.11
C ASP A 454 22.57 -3.57 3.56
N GLN A 455 23.76 -3.57 4.17
CA GLN A 455 23.94 -3.13 5.56
C GLN A 455 23.76 -1.63 5.71
N THR A 456 24.28 -0.82 4.77
CA THR A 456 24.16 0.64 4.76
C THR A 456 22.69 1.06 4.63
N ILE A 457 21.94 0.41 3.75
CA ILE A 457 20.52 0.70 3.55
C ILE A 457 19.71 0.31 4.78
N SER A 458 20.05 -0.83 5.40
CA SER A 458 19.42 -1.28 6.65
C SER A 458 19.68 -0.31 7.80
N PHE A 459 20.89 0.23 7.89
CA PHE A 459 21.25 1.29 8.84
C PHE A 459 20.38 2.53 8.67
N HIS A 460 20.28 3.07 7.44
CA HIS A 460 19.46 4.25 7.18
C HIS A 460 17.97 4.04 7.46
N LYS A 461 17.44 2.84 7.15
CA LYS A 461 16.08 2.44 7.53
C LYS A 461 15.89 2.43 9.05
N ALA A 462 16.87 1.89 9.80
CA ALA A 462 16.82 1.86 11.26
C ALA A 462 16.88 3.26 11.88
N VAL A 463 17.71 4.16 11.35
CA VAL A 463 17.78 5.58 11.77
C VAL A 463 16.44 6.28 11.53
N LYS A 464 15.83 6.13 10.34
CA LYS A 464 14.49 6.68 10.06
C LYS A 464 13.44 6.13 11.02
N ALA A 465 13.44 4.83 11.29
CA ALA A 465 12.52 4.22 12.25
C ALA A 465 12.70 4.83 13.66
N GLY A 466 13.95 5.05 14.07
CA GLY A 466 14.31 5.77 15.28
C GLY A 466 13.71 7.17 15.37
N ILE A 467 13.84 7.96 14.30
CA ILE A 467 13.27 9.31 14.20
C ILE A 467 11.73 9.27 14.30
N VAL A 468 11.08 8.35 13.58
CA VAL A 468 9.60 8.23 13.60
C VAL A 468 9.10 7.85 14.99
N LYS A 469 9.79 6.93 15.69
CA LYS A 469 9.47 6.57 17.07
C LYS A 469 9.64 7.74 18.04
N LEU A 470 10.72 8.50 17.90
CA LEU A 470 10.97 9.70 18.69
C LEU A 470 9.84 10.73 18.50
N GLU A 471 9.37 10.93 17.26
CA GLU A 471 8.27 11.85 16.96
C GLU A 471 6.91 11.39 17.54
N ALA A 472 6.73 10.07 17.73
CA ALA A 472 5.54 9.49 18.30
C ALA A 472 5.45 9.64 19.85
N LEU A 473 6.56 9.97 20.52
CA LEU A 473 6.57 10.19 21.97
C LEU A 473 5.57 11.29 22.36
N GLY A 474 4.77 11.04 23.40
CA GLY A 474 3.78 11.99 23.92
C GLY A 474 2.46 12.07 23.13
N SER A 475 2.29 11.32 22.03
CA SER A 475 1.04 11.28 21.27
C SER A 475 0.06 10.25 21.86
N LYS A 476 -0.97 10.70 22.59
CA LYS A 476 -2.03 9.83 23.14
C LYS A 476 -3.16 9.47 22.15
N GLY A 477 -3.12 9.95 20.89
CA GLY A 477 -4.30 9.87 20.01
C GLY A 477 -4.03 9.73 18.51
N GLY A 478 -2.82 9.36 18.10
CA GLY A 478 -2.49 9.19 16.68
C GLY A 478 -1.49 8.07 16.51
N ARG A 479 -2.01 6.84 16.34
CA ARG A 479 -1.27 5.58 16.18
C ARG A 479 -0.53 5.13 17.45
N THR A 480 -0.85 3.93 17.93
CA THR A 480 -0.10 3.27 19.01
C THR A 480 1.32 2.95 18.54
N LEU A 481 2.30 2.91 19.46
CA LEU A 481 3.66 2.45 19.15
C LEU A 481 3.66 1.07 18.46
N SER A 482 2.70 0.21 18.79
CA SER A 482 2.48 -1.09 18.14
C SER A 482 2.01 -0.97 16.68
N GLU A 483 1.14 -0.02 16.36
CA GLU A 483 0.71 0.24 14.97
C GLU A 483 1.84 0.82 14.12
N ILE A 484 2.64 1.72 14.71
CA ILE A 484 3.84 2.27 14.09
C ILE A 484 4.88 1.16 13.89
N ASP A 485 5.12 0.32 14.90
CA ASP A 485 6.01 -0.84 14.78
C ASP A 485 5.52 -1.81 13.70
N ARG A 486 4.20 -2.02 13.55
CA ARG A 486 3.63 -2.85 12.48
C ARG A 486 3.82 -2.23 11.09
N GLU A 487 3.59 -0.92 10.93
CA GLU A 487 3.85 -0.21 9.67
C GLU A 487 5.33 -0.21 9.31
N ILE A 488 6.21 0.06 10.28
CA ILE A 488 7.66 0.03 10.11
C ILE A 488 8.14 -1.38 9.78
N ASN A 489 7.62 -2.44 10.42
CA ASN A 489 7.95 -3.83 10.09
C ASN A 489 7.42 -4.28 8.71
N GLN A 490 6.35 -3.66 8.22
CA GLN A 490 5.84 -3.91 6.86
C GLN A 490 6.68 -3.19 5.79
N LEU A 491 7.23 -2.01 6.11
CA LEU A 491 8.11 -1.21 5.24
C LEU A 491 9.57 -1.71 5.23
N VAL A 492 10.04 -2.12 6.41
CA VAL A 492 11.33 -2.75 6.64
C VAL A 492 11.09 -4.25 6.67
N SER A 493 10.78 -4.77 5.48
CA SER A 493 10.88 -6.18 5.11
C SER A 493 11.90 -6.96 5.95
N LYS A 494 11.52 -8.21 6.29
CA LYS A 494 12.05 -9.21 7.25
C LYS A 494 13.58 -9.47 7.30
N SER A 495 14.42 -8.64 6.72
CA SER A 495 15.78 -9.00 6.32
C SER A 495 16.88 -8.71 7.30
N VAL A 496 16.75 -7.77 8.23
CA VAL A 496 17.85 -7.50 9.15
C VAL A 496 17.27 -7.10 10.50
N ILE A 497 17.61 -7.90 11.51
CA ILE A 497 17.12 -7.89 12.89
C ILE A 497 15.83 -8.71 13.10
N SER A 498 16.02 -10.03 13.20
CA SER A 498 15.11 -10.92 13.93
C SER A 498 15.16 -10.59 15.43
N GLU A 499 14.74 -9.39 15.83
CA GLU A 499 14.62 -8.99 17.24
C GLU A 499 13.99 -7.61 17.23
N LYS A 500 12.71 -7.55 17.63
CA LYS A 500 11.94 -6.34 18.02
C LYS A 500 12.54 -4.99 17.57
N VAL A 501 11.85 -4.33 16.63
CA VAL A 501 12.12 -2.95 16.19
C VAL A 501 12.84 -2.15 17.25
N VAL A 502 14.12 -1.82 17.00
CA VAL A 502 15.00 -1.13 17.94
C VAL A 502 14.25 -0.04 18.68
N ASP A 503 14.15 -0.17 20.01
CA ASP A 503 13.67 0.92 20.85
C ASP A 503 14.83 1.90 21.02
N ILE A 504 14.71 3.05 20.37
CA ILE A 504 15.80 4.04 20.37
C ILE A 504 16.10 4.56 21.77
N MET A 505 15.12 4.50 22.68
CA MET A 505 15.30 4.88 24.08
C MET A 505 16.12 3.81 24.81
N GLU A 506 15.83 2.53 24.59
CA GLU A 506 16.63 1.41 25.13
C GLU A 506 18.06 1.43 24.59
N ALA A 507 18.22 1.73 23.29
CA ALA A 507 19.52 1.90 22.65
C ALA A 507 20.33 3.08 23.25
N ALA A 508 19.64 4.16 23.63
CA ALA A 508 20.25 5.30 24.32
C ALA A 508 20.48 5.04 25.84
N GLY A 509 20.06 3.89 26.36
CA GLY A 509 20.25 3.50 27.77
C GLY A 509 19.07 3.78 28.71
N ILE A 510 17.89 4.13 28.19
CA ILE A 510 16.66 4.36 28.96
C ILE A 510 15.82 3.09 28.99
N GLN A 511 15.57 2.53 30.17
CA GLN A 511 14.72 1.34 30.32
C GLN A 511 13.23 1.70 30.29
N LYS A 512 12.43 0.99 29.50
CA LYS A 512 10.96 1.05 29.58
C LYS A 512 10.49 0.51 30.93
N ARG A 513 10.23 1.40 31.89
CA ARG A 513 9.41 1.09 33.06
C ARG A 513 8.14 1.93 32.97
N ASP A 514 6.99 1.26 33.01
CA ASP A 514 5.67 1.89 33.14
C ASP A 514 5.54 2.53 34.53
N ILE A 515 6.17 3.68 34.75
CA ILE A 515 6.03 4.46 35.98
C ILE A 515 6.20 5.92 35.60
N SER A 516 5.09 6.66 35.47
CA SER A 516 5.01 8.11 35.26
C SER A 516 6.09 8.69 34.31
N ILE A 517 5.73 8.99 33.07
CA ILE A 517 6.60 9.47 31.97
C ILE A 517 7.47 10.71 32.31
N LEU A 518 7.29 11.33 33.49
CA LEU A 518 8.13 12.39 34.06
C LEU A 518 8.61 12.05 35.50
N SER A 519 8.97 10.80 35.78
CA SER A 519 9.52 10.39 37.08
C SER A 519 10.88 11.05 37.30
N ASP A 520 11.28 11.20 38.57
CA ASP A 520 12.53 11.88 38.88
C ASP A 520 13.73 11.02 38.43
N GLU A 521 13.58 9.69 38.44
CA GLU A 521 14.54 8.73 37.89
C GLU A 521 14.72 8.91 36.38
N PHE A 522 13.61 9.02 35.63
CA PHE A 522 13.63 9.22 34.18
C PHE A 522 14.29 10.56 33.78
N LEU A 523 13.99 11.64 34.51
CA LEU A 523 14.60 12.94 34.27
C LEU A 523 16.13 12.92 34.51
N GLU A 524 16.59 12.16 35.52
CA GLU A 524 18.03 12.00 35.74
C GLU A 524 18.71 11.08 34.72
N GLU A 525 18.03 10.03 34.23
CA GLU A 525 18.51 9.24 33.10
C GLU A 525 18.70 10.12 31.85
N ILE A 526 17.71 10.96 31.52
CA ILE A 526 17.80 11.92 30.40
C ILE A 526 18.95 12.90 30.59
N ARG A 527 19.17 13.40 31.81
CA ARG A 527 20.27 14.33 32.11
C ARG A 527 21.64 13.72 31.80
N GLN A 528 21.80 12.43 32.12
CA GLN A 528 23.05 11.69 31.95
C GLN A 528 23.27 11.17 30.52
N LEU A 529 22.27 11.27 29.63
CA LEU A 529 22.40 10.80 28.26
C LEU A 529 23.58 11.47 27.53
N PRO A 530 24.42 10.70 26.82
CA PRO A 530 25.49 11.26 26.00
C PRO A 530 24.94 11.99 24.76
N HIS A 531 23.81 11.53 24.21
CA HIS A 531 23.15 12.08 23.03
C HIS A 531 22.21 13.25 23.40
N LYS A 532 22.77 14.46 23.45
CA LYS A 532 22.06 15.65 23.98
C LYS A 532 20.92 16.16 23.09
N ASN A 533 21.06 16.10 21.77
CA ASN A 533 20.01 16.54 20.85
C ASN A 533 18.81 15.58 20.89
N LEU A 534 19.09 14.28 20.98
CA LEU A 534 18.09 13.24 21.18
C LEU A 534 17.36 13.43 22.52
N ALA A 535 18.11 13.68 23.60
CA ALA A 535 17.54 13.96 24.92
C ALA A 535 16.61 15.19 24.91
N LEU A 536 17.04 16.27 24.26
CA LEU A 536 16.27 17.51 24.14
C LEU A 536 14.99 17.31 23.33
N GLU A 537 15.05 16.66 22.17
CA GLU A 537 13.85 16.40 21.34
C GLU A 537 12.89 15.43 22.06
N ALA A 538 13.40 14.43 22.78
CA ALA A 538 12.57 13.55 23.61
C ALA A 538 11.82 14.33 24.70
N LEU A 539 12.52 15.15 25.50
CA LEU A 539 11.89 16.01 26.52
C LEU A 539 10.86 16.96 25.90
N LYS A 540 11.18 17.58 24.76
CA LYS A 540 10.28 18.48 24.05
C LYS A 540 8.98 17.78 23.67
N ARG A 541 9.06 16.57 23.12
CA ARG A 541 7.90 15.76 22.72
C ARG A 541 7.05 15.36 23.92
N LEU A 542 7.70 14.89 24.98
CA LEU A 542 7.03 14.48 26.21
C LEU A 542 6.32 15.66 26.90
N LEU A 543 7.02 16.78 27.08
CA LEU A 543 6.46 18.00 27.65
C LEU A 543 5.30 18.53 26.81
N THR A 544 5.46 18.58 25.48
CA THR A 544 4.37 18.99 24.58
C THR A 544 3.14 18.08 24.74
N GLY A 545 3.34 16.77 24.82
CA GLY A 545 2.28 15.79 25.05
C GLY A 545 1.56 16.01 26.40
N GLN A 546 2.32 16.25 27.48
CA GLN A 546 1.78 16.51 28.81
C GLN A 546 1.06 17.87 28.89
N ILE A 547 1.63 18.92 28.29
CA ILE A 547 1.01 20.25 28.23
C ILE A 547 -0.31 20.21 27.42
N ARG A 548 -0.37 19.41 26.35
CA ARG A 548 -1.62 19.14 25.62
C ARG A 548 -2.63 18.34 26.45
N ALA A 549 -2.18 17.39 27.27
CA ALA A 549 -3.07 16.68 28.18
C ALA A 549 -3.65 17.64 29.24
N ILE A 550 -2.83 18.54 29.79
CA ILE A 550 -3.26 19.60 30.69
C ILE A 550 -4.20 20.58 29.98
N ALA A 551 -3.98 20.89 28.70
CA ALA A 551 -4.84 21.80 27.94
C ALA A 551 -6.32 21.37 27.94
N ARG A 552 -6.60 20.06 28.07
CA ARG A 552 -7.97 19.55 28.14
C ARG A 552 -8.70 19.95 29.42
N SER A 553 -7.97 20.13 30.51
CA SER A 553 -8.54 20.45 31.83
C SER A 553 -8.24 21.87 32.30
N ASN A 554 -7.08 22.43 31.98
CA ASN A 554 -6.60 23.71 32.52
C ASN A 554 -5.82 24.50 31.45
N LEU A 555 -6.52 25.44 30.82
CA LEU A 555 -6.04 26.27 29.73
C LEU A 555 -4.96 27.25 30.20
N VAL A 556 -5.10 27.79 31.43
CA VAL A 556 -4.18 28.78 31.99
C VAL A 556 -2.80 28.19 32.26
N GLN A 557 -2.74 27.04 32.92
CA GLN A 557 -1.46 26.34 33.13
C GLN A 557 -0.88 25.86 31.80
N SER A 558 -1.71 25.37 30.89
CA SER A 558 -1.25 24.93 29.57
C SER A 558 -0.60 26.08 28.77
N ARG A 559 -1.19 27.28 28.75
CA ARG A 559 -0.60 28.47 28.12
C ARG A 559 0.73 28.84 28.77
N LYS A 560 0.78 28.93 30.10
CA LYS A 560 2.01 29.25 30.85
C LYS A 560 3.14 28.27 30.53
N PHE A 561 2.85 26.96 30.58
CA PHE A 561 3.86 25.94 30.27
C PHE A 561 4.25 25.91 28.81
N SER A 562 3.32 26.19 27.89
CA SER A 562 3.62 26.32 26.46
C SER A 562 4.58 27.47 26.20
N GLU A 563 4.35 28.65 26.80
CA GLU A 563 5.22 29.82 26.68
C GLU A 563 6.62 29.53 27.27
N LEU A 564 6.70 28.89 28.43
CA LEU A 564 7.98 28.51 29.05
C LEU A 564 8.75 27.49 28.21
N LEU A 565 8.06 26.51 27.64
CA LEU A 565 8.65 25.52 26.74
C LEU A 565 9.17 26.19 25.46
N GLU A 566 8.37 27.08 24.86
CA GLU A 566 8.74 27.81 23.65
C GLU A 566 9.94 28.74 23.90
N GLN A 567 10.00 29.43 25.04
CA GLN A 567 11.15 30.22 25.44
C GLN A 567 12.42 29.37 25.58
N ALA A 568 12.33 28.20 26.24
CA ALA A 568 13.47 27.28 26.37
C ALA A 568 13.97 26.79 24.98
N ILE A 569 13.04 26.45 24.08
CA ILE A 569 13.36 26.00 22.71
C ILE A 569 13.99 27.15 21.89
N ASN A 570 13.42 28.36 21.96
CA ASN A 570 13.94 29.51 21.21
C ASN A 570 15.36 29.88 21.64
N ARG A 571 15.70 29.74 22.93
CA ARG A 571 17.09 29.92 23.42
C ARG A 571 18.06 28.91 22.83
N TYR A 572 17.62 27.67 22.62
CA TYR A 572 18.41 26.64 21.94
C TYR A 572 18.58 26.96 20.44
N SER A 573 17.51 27.29 19.73
CA SER A 573 17.55 27.61 18.29
C SER A 573 18.37 28.87 17.98
N ALA A 574 18.41 29.84 18.89
CA ALA A 574 19.21 31.06 18.74
C ALA A 574 20.73 30.86 18.95
N ARG A 575 21.21 29.61 19.15
CA ARG A 575 22.60 29.26 19.51
C ARG A 575 23.14 30.01 20.74
N ALA A 576 22.26 30.52 21.60
CA ALA A 576 22.61 31.35 22.74
C ALA A 576 23.04 30.54 23.98
N LEU A 577 22.70 29.24 24.04
CA LEU A 577 23.00 28.33 25.15
C LEU A 577 23.49 26.96 24.64
N ASP A 578 24.27 26.27 25.48
CA ASP A 578 24.64 24.86 25.31
C ASP A 578 23.40 23.96 25.48
N ALA A 579 23.32 22.86 24.71
CA ALA A 579 22.19 21.91 24.75
C ALA A 579 21.93 21.37 26.18
N THR A 580 23.01 21.20 26.96
CA THR A 580 22.96 20.81 28.36
C THR A 580 22.14 21.79 29.22
N GLN A 581 22.31 23.10 29.00
CA GLN A 581 21.62 24.11 29.79
C GLN A 581 20.11 24.12 29.50
N VAL A 582 19.74 23.96 28.23
CA VAL A 582 18.34 23.89 27.82
C VAL A 582 17.68 22.61 28.37
N ILE A 583 18.39 21.49 28.38
CA ILE A 583 17.91 20.24 29.02
C ILE A 583 17.61 20.47 30.50
N LEU A 584 18.47 21.17 31.24
CA LEU A 584 18.22 21.47 32.66
C LEU A 584 16.98 22.35 32.86
N GLU A 585 16.79 23.37 32.02
CA GLU A 585 15.57 24.20 32.04
C GLU A 585 14.30 23.39 31.76
N MET A 586 14.38 22.46 30.80
CA MET A 586 13.26 21.57 30.45
C MET A 586 12.97 20.54 31.53
N ILE A 587 14.00 20.04 32.24
CA ILE A 587 13.84 19.17 33.42
C ILE A 587 13.13 19.92 34.55
N GLU A 588 13.52 21.17 34.83
CA GLU A 588 12.81 22.00 35.80
C GLU A 588 11.36 22.27 35.36
N LEU A 589 11.13 22.56 34.08
CA LEU A 589 9.78 22.68 33.55
C LEU A 589 8.96 21.38 33.72
N ALA A 590 9.58 20.20 33.52
CA ALA A 590 8.94 18.92 33.76
C ALA A 590 8.51 18.74 35.22
N LYS A 591 9.35 19.13 36.18
CA LYS A 591 9.01 19.12 37.61
C LYS A 591 7.86 20.08 37.91
N HIS A 592 7.85 21.27 37.32
CA HIS A 592 6.74 22.22 37.47
C HIS A 592 5.42 21.70 36.90
N VAL A 593 5.46 21.03 35.74
CA VAL A 593 4.29 20.38 35.12
C VAL A 593 3.75 19.26 36.02
N LYS A 594 4.63 18.40 36.55
CA LYS A 594 4.28 17.33 37.51
C LYS A 594 3.65 17.89 38.78
N ALA A 595 4.26 18.92 39.37
CA ALA A 595 3.73 19.59 40.56
C ALA A 595 2.35 20.22 40.29
N ALA A 596 2.13 20.81 39.11
CA ALA A 596 0.83 21.39 38.75
C ALA A 596 -0.28 20.34 38.61
N ILE A 597 0.05 19.14 38.11
CA ILE A 597 -0.90 18.02 38.04
C ILE A 597 -1.30 17.56 39.45
N ASN A 598 -0.34 17.44 40.36
CA ASN A 598 -0.59 16.93 41.72
C ASN A 598 -1.22 17.99 42.66
N ARG A 599 -1.13 19.28 42.31
CA ARG A 599 -1.64 20.40 43.14
C ARG A 599 -3.13 20.32 43.45
N GLY A 600 -3.92 19.70 42.58
CA GLY A 600 -5.36 19.51 42.80
C GLY A 600 -5.65 18.67 44.05
N GLU A 601 -4.86 17.62 44.28
CA GLU A 601 -4.98 16.75 45.45
C GLU A 601 -4.52 17.48 46.73
N GLU A 602 -3.42 18.23 46.67
CA GLU A 602 -2.89 19.01 47.80
C GLU A 602 -3.84 20.13 48.25
N LEU A 603 -4.52 20.78 47.29
CA LEU A 603 -5.48 21.83 47.57
C LEU A 603 -6.90 21.29 47.83
N GLY A 604 -7.14 19.98 47.71
CA GLY A 604 -8.47 19.39 47.83
C GLY A 604 -9.49 19.99 46.87
N LEU A 605 -9.06 20.31 45.64
CA LEU A 605 -9.90 20.85 44.57
C LEU A 605 -10.09 19.79 43.48
N THR A 606 -11.29 19.74 42.90
CA THR A 606 -11.49 18.96 41.68
C THR A 606 -10.72 19.57 40.50
N VAL A 607 -10.49 18.78 39.45
CA VAL A 607 -9.78 19.23 38.23
C VAL A 607 -10.39 20.51 37.65
N GLU A 608 -11.71 20.61 37.69
CA GLU A 608 -12.49 21.74 37.22
C GLU A 608 -12.30 22.99 38.11
N GLU A 609 -12.35 22.81 39.42
CA GLU A 609 -12.16 23.89 40.39
C GLU A 609 -10.73 24.41 40.35
N LEU A 610 -9.74 23.53 40.17
CA LEU A 610 -8.34 23.94 40.02
C LEU A 610 -8.13 24.82 38.78
N ALA A 611 -8.81 24.52 37.66
CA ALA A 611 -8.72 25.31 36.45
C ALA A 611 -9.31 26.72 36.61
N PHE A 612 -10.45 26.84 37.31
CA PHE A 612 -11.02 28.16 37.64
C PHE A 612 -10.19 28.90 38.69
N TYR A 613 -9.63 28.19 39.67
CA TYR A 613 -8.69 28.76 40.64
C TYR A 613 -7.49 29.40 39.94
N ASP A 614 -6.88 28.69 38.99
CA ASP A 614 -5.74 29.20 38.22
C ASP A 614 -6.11 30.41 37.33
N ALA A 615 -7.32 30.42 36.76
CA ALA A 615 -7.83 31.57 36.01
C ALA A 615 -8.06 32.81 36.90
N LEU A 616 -8.41 32.62 38.17
CA LEU A 616 -8.57 33.69 39.14
C LEU A 616 -7.24 34.19 39.71
N SER A 617 -6.27 33.29 39.89
CA SER A 617 -4.95 33.59 40.47
C SER A 617 -3.93 34.13 39.47
N THR A 618 -4.31 34.24 38.18
CA THR A 618 -3.46 34.85 37.13
C THR A 618 -3.14 36.32 37.43
N ASN A 619 -3.96 37.00 38.25
CA ASN A 619 -3.73 38.40 38.62
C ASN A 619 -3.12 38.53 40.03
N ALA A 620 -1.96 39.17 40.12
CA ALA A 620 -1.24 39.40 41.37
C ALA A 620 -2.08 40.15 42.42
N SER A 621 -2.88 41.15 42.01
CA SER A 621 -3.72 41.91 42.96
C SER A 621 -4.81 41.06 43.59
N ALA A 622 -5.30 40.03 42.89
CA ALA A 622 -6.29 39.09 43.43
C ALA A 622 -5.66 38.11 44.42
N VAL A 623 -4.44 37.65 44.16
CA VAL A 623 -3.70 36.76 45.08
C VAL A 623 -3.37 37.51 46.38
N ASP A 624 -2.82 38.72 46.28
CA ASP A 624 -2.37 39.51 47.43
C ASP A 624 -3.52 39.99 48.33
N LEU A 625 -4.67 40.35 47.74
CA LEU A 625 -5.80 40.93 48.49
C LEU A 625 -6.78 39.89 49.03
N MET A 626 -6.90 38.73 48.39
CA MET A 626 -7.96 37.76 48.71
C MET A 626 -7.43 36.51 49.43
N GLY A 627 -6.17 36.14 49.20
CA GLY A 627 -5.58 34.91 49.73
C GLY A 627 -6.19 33.62 49.16
N ASP A 628 -5.46 32.51 49.31
CA ASP A 628 -5.81 31.21 48.71
C ASP A 628 -7.17 30.68 49.17
N GLU A 629 -7.54 30.85 50.45
CA GLU A 629 -8.79 30.31 51.00
C GLU A 629 -10.04 30.95 50.34
N THR A 630 -9.97 32.24 50.04
CA THR A 630 -11.06 32.96 49.38
C THR A 630 -11.14 32.60 47.90
N LEU A 631 -9.99 32.53 47.21
CA LEU A 631 -9.92 32.14 45.80
C LEU A 631 -10.43 30.71 45.57
N ARG A 632 -10.15 29.78 46.49
CA ARG A 632 -10.71 28.43 46.48
C ARG A 632 -12.23 28.40 46.56
N LYS A 633 -12.82 29.19 47.48
CA LYS A 633 -14.28 29.30 47.62
C LYS A 633 -14.92 29.87 46.35
N ILE A 634 -14.29 30.89 45.76
CA ILE A 634 -14.74 31.48 44.49
C ILE A 634 -14.67 30.45 43.35
N ALA A 635 -13.59 29.68 43.26
CA ALA A 635 -13.42 28.64 42.24
C ALA A 635 -14.46 27.51 42.34
N SER A 636 -14.78 27.05 43.55
CA SER A 636 -15.82 26.05 43.79
C SER A 636 -17.23 26.56 43.47
N GLU A 637 -17.55 27.79 43.86
CA GLU A 637 -18.83 28.42 43.50
C GLU A 637 -18.91 28.70 41.99
N LEU A 638 -17.79 29.02 41.32
CA LEU A 638 -17.73 29.17 39.87
C LEU A 638 -17.96 27.85 39.13
N ALA A 639 -17.29 26.78 39.53
CA ALA A 639 -17.43 25.47 38.91
C ALA A 639 -18.88 24.99 38.97
N SER A 640 -19.49 25.06 40.16
CA SER A 640 -20.91 24.71 40.35
C SER A 640 -21.86 25.62 39.56
N THR A 641 -21.61 26.93 39.54
CA THR A 641 -22.43 27.90 38.81
C THR A 641 -22.38 27.66 37.30
N ILE A 642 -21.19 27.40 36.74
CA ILE A 642 -21.00 27.13 35.32
C ILE A 642 -21.68 25.81 34.97
N ARG A 643 -21.43 24.73 35.72
CA ARG A 643 -22.06 23.42 35.50
C ARG A 643 -23.59 23.49 35.47
N ASN A 644 -24.20 24.24 36.39
CA ASN A 644 -25.67 24.40 36.47
C ASN A 644 -26.27 25.28 35.36
N ASN A 645 -25.45 26.07 34.65
CA ASN A 645 -25.91 26.99 33.60
C ASN A 645 -25.45 26.56 32.19
N LEU A 646 -24.78 25.41 32.05
CA LEU A 646 -24.36 24.86 30.77
C LEU A 646 -25.54 24.18 30.06
N THR A 647 -25.93 24.73 28.91
CA THR A 647 -26.92 24.15 27.99
C THR A 647 -26.22 23.66 26.72
N VAL A 648 -26.77 22.67 26.02
CA VAL A 648 -26.16 22.02 24.83
C VAL A 648 -25.65 23.02 23.76
N ASP A 649 -26.33 24.15 23.55
CA ASP A 649 -25.95 25.16 22.54
C ASP A 649 -25.11 26.35 23.08
N TRP A 650 -24.54 26.22 24.28
CA TRP A 650 -23.83 27.32 24.98
C TRP A 650 -22.66 27.91 24.19
N THR A 651 -21.91 27.07 23.48
CA THR A 651 -20.73 27.45 22.69
C THR A 651 -21.07 28.30 21.46
N VAL A 652 -22.31 28.22 20.95
CA VAL A 652 -22.73 28.86 19.69
C VAL A 652 -23.58 30.13 19.91
N ARG A 653 -24.41 30.17 20.96
CA ARG A 653 -25.39 31.26 21.15
C ARG A 653 -24.86 32.44 21.97
N GLU A 654 -24.67 33.60 21.34
CA GLU A 654 -24.16 34.83 21.99
C GLU A 654 -24.99 35.31 23.19
N ASN A 655 -26.32 35.18 23.13
CA ASN A 655 -27.22 35.60 24.21
C ASN A 655 -26.99 34.79 25.50
N VAL A 656 -26.71 33.49 25.35
CA VAL A 656 -26.43 32.60 26.48
C VAL A 656 -25.06 32.98 27.05
N GLN A 657 -24.05 33.17 26.18
CA GLN A 657 -22.71 33.68 26.53
C GLN A 657 -22.72 35.00 27.32
N ALA A 658 -23.56 35.95 26.92
CA ALA A 658 -23.74 37.20 27.64
C ALA A 658 -24.33 36.99 29.05
N LYS A 659 -25.27 36.05 29.22
CA LYS A 659 -25.88 35.73 30.50
C LYS A 659 -24.87 35.13 31.50
N MET A 660 -24.02 34.18 31.10
CA MET A 660 -22.98 33.67 32.02
C MET A 660 -21.93 34.70 32.34
N ARG A 661 -21.52 35.56 31.39
CA ARG A 661 -20.61 36.68 31.71
C ARG A 661 -21.18 37.56 32.82
N LEU A 662 -22.49 37.83 32.77
CA LEU A 662 -23.21 38.55 33.82
C LEU A 662 -23.22 37.79 35.15
N THR A 663 -23.47 36.48 35.13
CA THR A 663 -23.45 35.62 36.32
C THR A 663 -22.07 35.57 36.96
N ILE A 664 -21.00 35.33 36.18
CA ILE A 664 -19.61 35.34 36.63
C ILE A 664 -19.28 36.72 37.23
N LYS A 665 -19.65 37.82 36.56
CA LYS A 665 -19.41 39.18 37.06
C LYS A 665 -20.12 39.46 38.40
N LYS A 666 -21.35 38.96 38.59
CA LYS A 666 -22.07 39.08 39.87
C LYS A 666 -21.37 38.28 40.98
N LEU A 667 -20.89 37.08 40.67
CA LEU A 667 -20.18 36.22 41.61
C LEU A 667 -18.84 36.83 42.01
N LEU A 668 -18.03 37.31 41.07
CA LEU A 668 -16.80 38.05 41.38
C LEU A 668 -17.06 39.29 42.26
N LYS A 669 -18.15 40.02 41.99
CA LYS A 669 -18.55 41.18 42.81
C LYS A 669 -18.98 40.79 44.23
N LYS A 670 -19.67 39.66 44.41
CA LYS A 670 -20.07 39.12 45.74
C LYS A 670 -18.85 38.92 46.64
N TYR A 671 -17.76 38.42 46.07
CA TYR A 671 -16.51 38.18 46.79
C TYR A 671 -15.54 39.37 46.82
N LYS A 672 -15.95 40.54 46.32
CA LYS A 672 -15.11 41.74 46.24
C LYS A 672 -13.80 41.51 45.44
N TYR A 673 -13.86 40.70 44.38
CA TYR A 673 -12.72 40.48 43.50
C TYR A 673 -12.23 41.82 42.88
N PRO A 674 -10.92 42.08 42.78
CA PRO A 674 -10.40 43.39 42.36
C PRO A 674 -10.93 43.85 40.98
N PRO A 675 -11.41 45.10 40.86
CA PRO A 675 -12.05 45.59 39.63
C PRO A 675 -11.08 45.81 38.47
N ASP A 676 -9.81 46.13 38.76
CA ASP A 676 -8.68 46.19 37.83
C ASP A 676 -8.40 44.82 37.18
N ALA A 677 -8.60 43.74 37.94
CA ALA A 677 -8.34 42.37 37.52
C ALA A 677 -9.55 41.66 36.86
N SER A 678 -10.76 42.13 37.16
CA SER A 678 -12.02 41.43 36.86
C SER A 678 -12.24 41.13 35.37
N ARG A 679 -11.81 42.04 34.46
CA ARG A 679 -12.07 41.87 33.02
C ARG A 679 -11.27 40.72 32.40
N VAL A 680 -10.01 40.55 32.82
CA VAL A 680 -9.12 39.49 32.31
C VAL A 680 -9.54 38.13 32.88
N ALA A 681 -9.84 38.06 34.18
CA ALA A 681 -10.34 36.84 34.83
C ALA A 681 -11.63 36.33 34.18
N ILE A 682 -12.61 37.21 33.91
CA ILE A 682 -13.87 36.82 33.23
C ILE A 682 -13.59 36.22 31.84
N LYS A 683 -12.63 36.77 31.09
CA LYS A 683 -12.27 36.25 29.76
C LYS A 683 -11.67 34.85 29.87
N LEU A 684 -10.72 34.63 30.77
CA LEU A 684 -10.06 33.34 30.98
C LEU A 684 -11.04 32.27 31.47
N ILE A 685 -11.92 32.61 32.42
CA ILE A 685 -12.96 31.71 32.92
C ILE A 685 -13.92 31.29 31.80
N MET A 686 -14.30 32.21 30.91
CA MET A 686 -15.18 31.91 29.78
C MET A 686 -14.51 31.02 28.73
N GLU A 687 -13.22 31.23 28.45
CA GLU A 687 -12.44 30.37 27.56
C GLU A 687 -12.28 28.95 28.14
N GLN A 688 -11.96 28.86 29.44
CA GLN A 688 -11.86 27.61 30.18
C GLN A 688 -13.20 26.83 30.14
N ALA A 689 -14.32 27.51 30.40
CA ALA A 689 -15.65 26.89 30.38
C ALA A 689 -16.02 26.36 28.99
N ARG A 690 -15.64 27.03 27.89
CA ARG A 690 -15.87 26.53 26.53
C ARG A 690 -15.09 25.25 26.26
N GLN A 691 -13.81 25.21 26.65
CA GLN A 691 -12.95 24.05 26.40
C GLN A 691 -13.44 22.80 27.15
N MET A 692 -14.00 22.98 28.35
CA MET A 692 -14.58 21.86 29.11
C MET A 692 -15.81 21.27 28.41
N CYS A 693 -16.68 22.12 27.83
CA CYS A 693 -17.85 21.63 27.07
C CYS A 693 -17.48 20.89 25.79
N GLU A 694 -16.49 21.39 25.05
CA GLU A 694 -16.02 20.74 23.82
C GLU A 694 -15.46 19.34 24.10
N ASN A 695 -14.84 19.14 25.27
CA ASN A 695 -14.31 17.83 25.69
C ASN A 695 -15.40 16.87 26.22
N ASP A 696 -16.50 17.36 26.79
CA ASP A 696 -17.65 16.53 27.21
C ASP A 696 -18.52 16.09 26.01
N SER A 697 -18.38 16.77 24.86
CA SER A 697 -19.16 16.55 23.63
C SER A 697 -18.49 15.60 22.63
N ALA A 698 -17.23 15.22 22.87
CA ALA A 698 -16.37 14.41 22.00
C ALA A 698 -16.03 13.07 22.66
#